data_AF-A0A7S3UEH3-F1
#
_entry.id   AF-A0A7S3UEH3-F1
#
_cell.length_a   1.000
_cell.length_b   1.000
_cell.length_c   1.000
_cell.angle_alpha   90.00
_cell.angle_beta   90.00
_cell.angle_gamma   90.00
#
_symmetry.space_group_name_H-M   'P 1'
#
loop_
_entity.id
_entity.type
_entity.pdbx_description
1 polymer ?
#
loop_
_entity_poly.entity_id
_entity_poly.type
_entity_poly.pdbx_seq_one_letter_code
_entity_poly.pdbx_strand_id
1 'polypeptide(L)'
;MPTVFVTVDMSLRRSCGMLPLDGVLVHAASGGVGLAALQAIPSMGGRAFSTAGQPTKRALLRGLGSVGVCSSRDTRFVDCFAQLGGVGLVLNSLTSTGLVGASLSCLVPCGRFVEIGKRDVWSVDACSMERVDVSYGLVAVDFLPPRVVGAALCSLSRACCLGLVHALTHIVHGMGSTSSALRQMSQAKHVGKVVVRSPSSSVLVPWGRTCLTGGTGALGGLVARWLVEQGQVRVQLLGRTGRVSPSSSSSLSRLGWGGAVETVRADASSSEECLRSLWGGLLGSVPLWGLMHAGGVLMDCTVSNQTVRTVRGVFGPKVSSMQWLDVYCVGFPLCSSVLFSSVASLLGSPGQSNYSAANAALDAWAHAQRLRGGVAVSVQWGAWSGGGMATQDSSTALRVERTGMGVLSADEGLGALRGVVMEAGSRVGSGLGWSGQFAAVPFVWDAFLRNVQRSSSTIPGLFLEFAEEGGLVVDGSGQVLPSSLGVSEVGLGASSSSPSWMAGLSREEQLAYLVSQVQESVRGVLGTDVGVEEPLMAAGLDSLGAVEVRTLLQAQFSVELPSTLVFDYPSVLAISQLLLSMLGPSVHTQTQAGSKSLSLAASDPTSTVVHGVLAVAGELPCRASIEEKEDIVGVVPFGRFALDSSKLQGNELPSLFGGYLGCPDMFDGSAFGISPSEAELMDPQHRYLLESCYESLSLLRTVVGHDQAMSELACLVGVAPGDFSSLCAKHGRTKNAFVASSTALSVTSGRISYSFGLTGAALSIDTACSSSLVAAHVAVTGIPSDCLGSLVAGVQVFSTTASTLMVTYAGMLSPSGK
;
A
#
# COMPACT_ATOMS: atom_id res chain seq x y z
N MET A 1 26.03 -8.22 1.17
CA MET A 1 26.53 -7.09 0.36
C MET A 1 27.89 -7.37 -0.28
N PRO A 2 28.98 -7.67 0.46
CA PRO A 2 30.34 -7.65 -0.09
C PRO A 2 30.52 -8.53 -1.33
N THR A 3 30.29 -9.84 -1.21
CA THR A 3 30.59 -10.80 -2.29
C THR A 3 29.85 -10.47 -3.58
N VAL A 4 28.53 -10.20 -3.51
CA VAL A 4 27.72 -10.01 -4.72
C VAL A 4 28.00 -8.71 -5.44
N PHE A 5 28.18 -7.60 -4.70
CA PHE A 5 28.49 -6.33 -5.33
C PHE A 5 29.92 -6.30 -5.86
N VAL A 6 30.87 -6.95 -5.19
CA VAL A 6 32.22 -7.14 -5.74
C VAL A 6 32.16 -8.00 -7.01
N THR A 7 31.38 -9.08 -7.05
CA THR A 7 31.19 -9.87 -8.28
C THR A 7 30.66 -9.01 -9.42
N VAL A 8 29.61 -8.22 -9.17
CA VAL A 8 29.00 -7.34 -10.19
C VAL A 8 29.98 -6.25 -10.63
N ASP A 9 30.68 -5.60 -9.71
CA ASP A 9 31.67 -4.57 -10.03
C ASP A 9 32.81 -5.12 -10.89
N MET A 10 33.36 -6.28 -10.52
CA MET A 10 34.38 -6.94 -11.34
C MET A 10 33.85 -7.35 -12.71
N SER A 11 32.62 -7.85 -12.79
CA SER A 11 32.00 -8.29 -14.04
C SER A 11 31.74 -7.12 -14.99
N LEU A 12 31.08 -6.07 -14.48
CA LEU A 12 30.63 -4.95 -15.29
C LEU A 12 31.72 -3.91 -15.53
N ARG A 13 32.70 -3.72 -14.64
CA ARG A 13 33.72 -2.67 -14.84
C ARG A 13 35.08 -3.20 -15.29
N ARG A 14 35.47 -4.40 -14.87
CA ARG A 14 36.88 -4.85 -15.01
C ARG A 14 37.09 -5.99 -16.00
N SER A 15 36.18 -6.98 -16.04
CA SER A 15 36.35 -8.14 -16.93
C SER A 15 36.15 -7.74 -18.39
N CYS A 16 34.97 -7.24 -18.72
CA CYS A 16 34.63 -6.92 -20.12
C CYS A 16 34.20 -5.46 -20.32
N GLY A 17 33.99 -4.69 -19.23
CA GLY A 17 33.68 -3.26 -19.27
C GLY A 17 32.37 -2.93 -19.96
N MET A 18 31.30 -2.72 -19.21
CA MET A 18 30.00 -2.29 -19.71
C MET A 18 30.08 -0.87 -20.28
N LEU A 19 29.46 -0.66 -21.44
CA LEU A 19 29.36 0.63 -22.12
C LEU A 19 28.02 1.29 -21.76
N PRO A 20 27.92 2.62 -21.82
CA PRO A 20 26.63 3.31 -21.73
C PRO A 20 25.66 2.78 -22.79
N LEU A 21 24.37 2.69 -22.44
CA LEU A 21 23.26 2.19 -23.28
C LEU A 21 23.26 0.70 -23.60
N ASP A 22 24.26 -0.07 -23.14
CA ASP A 22 24.29 -1.52 -23.29
C ASP A 22 23.00 -2.16 -22.74
N GLY A 23 22.43 -3.07 -23.53
CA GLY A 23 21.53 -4.09 -23.00
C GLY A 23 22.35 -5.16 -22.29
N VAL A 24 22.06 -5.42 -21.01
CA VAL A 24 22.78 -6.40 -20.19
C VAL A 24 21.86 -7.54 -19.79
N LEU A 25 22.09 -8.74 -20.30
CA LEU A 25 21.35 -9.94 -19.91
C LEU A 25 21.93 -10.54 -18.63
N VAL A 26 21.15 -10.50 -17.56
CA VAL A 26 21.47 -11.02 -16.24
C VAL A 26 20.70 -12.30 -16.00
N HIS A 27 21.41 -13.42 -15.95
CA HIS A 27 20.78 -14.70 -15.65
C HIS A 27 20.50 -14.90 -14.16
N ALA A 28 19.46 -15.69 -13.87
CA ALA A 28 19.00 -15.98 -12.50
C ALA A 28 18.82 -14.71 -11.64
N ALA A 29 18.27 -13.65 -12.23
CA ALA A 29 18.35 -12.28 -11.71
C ALA A 29 17.71 -12.09 -10.32
N SER A 30 16.77 -12.97 -9.94
CA SER A 30 16.15 -12.97 -8.60
C SER A 30 17.09 -13.38 -7.46
N GLY A 31 18.29 -13.90 -7.78
CA GLY A 31 19.32 -14.24 -6.81
C GLY A 31 20.16 -13.03 -6.40
N GLY A 32 21.04 -13.22 -5.42
CA GLY A 32 21.82 -12.11 -4.85
C GLY A 32 22.72 -11.35 -5.83
N VAL A 33 23.38 -12.01 -6.79
CA VAL A 33 24.20 -11.32 -7.81
C VAL A 33 23.31 -10.57 -8.78
N GLY A 34 22.20 -11.18 -9.19
CA GLY A 34 21.25 -10.57 -10.11
C GLY A 34 20.62 -9.29 -9.57
N LEU A 35 20.13 -9.31 -8.33
CA LEU A 35 19.58 -8.11 -7.70
C LEU A 35 20.63 -7.01 -7.49
N ALA A 36 21.90 -7.38 -7.24
CA ALA A 36 22.98 -6.41 -7.20
C ALA A 36 23.27 -5.80 -8.59
N ALA A 37 23.21 -6.61 -9.66
CA ALA A 37 23.38 -6.15 -11.04
C ALA A 37 22.26 -5.18 -11.44
N LEU A 38 21.01 -5.45 -11.05
CA LEU A 38 19.88 -4.54 -11.29
C LEU A 38 20.05 -3.16 -10.65
N GLN A 39 20.80 -3.04 -9.55
CA GLN A 39 21.14 -1.73 -8.98
C GLN A 39 22.31 -1.07 -9.73
N ALA A 40 23.31 -1.85 -10.12
CA ALA A 40 24.53 -1.32 -10.73
C ALA A 40 24.36 -0.89 -12.20
N ILE A 41 23.64 -1.67 -13.00
CA ILE A 41 23.51 -1.46 -14.46
C ILE A 41 22.92 -0.07 -14.79
N PRO A 42 21.79 0.36 -14.19
CA PRO A 42 21.23 1.69 -14.46
C PRO A 42 22.17 2.82 -14.06
N SER A 43 22.90 2.67 -12.94
CA SER A 43 23.88 3.68 -12.48
C SER A 43 25.05 3.90 -13.45
N MET A 44 25.27 2.95 -14.36
CA MET A 44 26.28 2.99 -15.41
C MET A 44 25.68 3.33 -16.80
N GLY A 45 24.39 3.69 -16.86
CA GLY A 45 23.69 4.05 -18.09
C GLY A 45 23.24 2.86 -18.94
N GLY A 46 23.28 1.63 -18.43
CA GLY A 46 22.85 0.43 -19.14
C GLY A 46 21.38 0.07 -18.86
N ARG A 47 20.86 -0.90 -19.63
CA ARG A 47 19.50 -1.45 -19.50
C ARG A 47 19.58 -2.92 -19.10
N ALA A 48 18.98 -3.29 -17.98
CA ALA A 48 19.00 -4.67 -17.53
C ALA A 48 17.89 -5.51 -18.16
N PHE A 49 18.27 -6.64 -18.74
CA PHE A 49 17.41 -7.74 -19.15
C PHE A 49 17.66 -8.91 -18.21
N SER A 50 16.64 -9.71 -17.90
CA SER A 50 16.74 -10.71 -16.84
C SER A 50 16.15 -12.06 -17.25
N THR A 51 16.62 -13.13 -16.61
CA THR A 51 15.88 -14.40 -16.58
C THR A 51 15.59 -14.86 -15.16
N ALA A 52 14.41 -15.46 -14.94
CA ALA A 52 14.07 -16.14 -13.69
C ALA A 52 13.09 -17.30 -13.85
N GLY A 53 13.23 -18.31 -13.01
CA GLY A 53 12.53 -19.59 -13.18
C GLY A 53 11.04 -19.59 -12.78
N GLN A 54 10.60 -18.79 -11.82
CA GLN A 54 9.21 -18.76 -11.35
C GLN A 54 8.47 -17.50 -11.84
N PRO A 55 7.16 -17.58 -12.17
CA PRO A 55 6.37 -16.42 -12.60
C PRO A 55 6.38 -15.25 -11.59
N THR A 56 6.26 -15.53 -10.30
CA THR A 56 6.29 -14.53 -9.22
C THR A 56 7.62 -13.78 -9.17
N LYS A 57 8.73 -14.50 -9.33
CA LYS A 57 10.08 -13.91 -9.42
C LYS A 57 10.23 -13.04 -10.67
N ARG A 58 9.63 -13.45 -11.79
CA ARG A 58 9.64 -12.64 -13.02
C ARG A 58 8.84 -11.35 -12.86
N ALA A 59 7.66 -11.41 -12.22
CA ALA A 59 6.87 -10.23 -11.91
C ALA A 59 7.63 -9.26 -11.00
N LEU A 60 8.30 -9.78 -9.96
CA LEU A 60 9.17 -8.96 -9.09
C LEU A 60 10.26 -8.24 -9.89
N LEU A 61 10.97 -8.94 -10.77
CA LEU A 61 12.08 -8.34 -11.55
C LEU A 61 11.60 -7.23 -12.49
N ARG A 62 10.39 -7.34 -13.05
CA ARG A 62 9.77 -6.25 -13.82
C ARG A 62 9.52 -5.03 -12.92
N GLY A 63 8.97 -5.25 -11.73
CA GLY A 63 8.77 -4.18 -10.74
C GLY A 63 10.06 -3.54 -10.24
N LEU A 64 11.20 -4.24 -10.34
CA LEU A 64 12.53 -3.72 -10.00
C LEU A 64 13.26 -3.04 -11.17
N GLY A 65 12.59 -2.80 -12.29
CA GLY A 65 13.13 -2.03 -13.42
C GLY A 65 13.89 -2.84 -14.47
N SER A 66 13.77 -4.17 -14.49
CA SER A 66 14.27 -4.98 -15.60
C SER A 66 13.40 -4.76 -16.84
N VAL A 67 14.01 -4.35 -17.95
CA VAL A 67 13.32 -3.99 -19.21
C VAL A 67 12.62 -5.19 -19.85
N GLY A 68 13.28 -6.35 -19.82
CA GLY A 68 12.71 -7.63 -20.26
C GLY A 68 13.02 -8.74 -19.26
N VAL A 69 12.09 -9.69 -19.09
CA VAL A 69 12.21 -10.80 -18.13
C VAL A 69 11.62 -12.10 -18.68
N CYS A 70 12.47 -13.02 -19.13
CA CYS A 70 12.04 -14.31 -19.70
C CYS A 70 12.36 -15.48 -18.73
N SER A 71 11.95 -16.71 -19.09
CA SER A 71 12.23 -17.92 -18.29
C SER A 71 13.73 -18.21 -18.20
N SER A 72 14.21 -18.72 -17.06
CA SER A 72 15.59 -19.19 -16.88
C SER A 72 15.72 -20.73 -16.92
N ARG A 73 14.64 -21.45 -17.21
CA ARG A 73 14.58 -22.93 -17.15
C ARG A 73 14.70 -23.59 -18.53
N ASP A 74 14.60 -22.80 -19.58
CA ASP A 74 14.54 -23.23 -20.97
C ASP A 74 15.25 -22.19 -21.84
N THR A 75 15.52 -22.53 -23.10
CA THR A 75 16.25 -21.68 -24.07
C THR A 75 15.37 -20.67 -24.79
N ARG A 76 14.06 -20.58 -24.49
CA ARG A 76 13.13 -19.66 -25.20
C ARG A 76 13.43 -18.19 -24.96
N PHE A 77 14.26 -17.88 -23.95
CA PHE A 77 14.77 -16.52 -23.80
C PHE A 77 15.60 -16.06 -25.02
N VAL A 78 16.13 -16.98 -25.83
CA VAL A 78 16.84 -16.64 -27.08
C VAL A 78 15.89 -15.93 -28.04
N ASP A 79 14.71 -16.51 -28.29
CA ASP A 79 13.70 -15.92 -29.19
C ASP A 79 13.25 -14.55 -28.67
N CYS A 80 13.03 -14.47 -27.36
CA CYS A 80 12.69 -13.26 -26.60
C CYS A 80 13.69 -12.12 -26.88
N PHE A 81 15.00 -12.40 -26.78
CA PHE A 81 16.04 -11.37 -26.95
C PHE A 81 16.46 -11.15 -28.40
N ALA A 82 16.31 -12.15 -29.28
CA ALA A 82 16.53 -11.99 -30.71
C ALA A 82 15.54 -10.95 -31.30
N GLN A 83 14.27 -11.00 -30.88
CA GLN A 83 13.25 -10.00 -31.27
C GLN A 83 13.57 -8.58 -30.81
N LEU A 84 14.41 -8.42 -29.78
CA LEU A 84 14.83 -7.13 -29.23
C LEU A 84 16.15 -6.62 -29.84
N GLY A 85 16.68 -7.31 -30.85
CA GLY A 85 17.94 -6.96 -31.50
C GLY A 85 19.19 -7.42 -30.72
N GLY A 86 19.04 -8.30 -29.73
CA GLY A 86 20.14 -8.84 -28.92
C GLY A 86 20.59 -7.94 -27.76
N VAL A 87 21.62 -8.38 -27.05
CA VAL A 87 22.23 -7.68 -25.90
C VAL A 87 23.72 -7.42 -26.11
N GLY A 88 24.23 -6.32 -25.55
CA GLY A 88 25.64 -5.94 -25.63
C GLY A 88 26.53 -6.70 -24.64
N LEU A 89 25.96 -7.12 -23.51
CA LEU A 89 26.68 -7.86 -22.47
C LEU A 89 25.79 -8.96 -21.87
N VAL A 90 26.37 -10.12 -21.60
CA VAL A 90 25.74 -11.22 -20.86
C VAL A 90 26.51 -11.45 -19.57
N LEU A 91 25.79 -11.49 -18.45
CA LEU A 91 26.27 -11.93 -17.15
C LEU A 91 25.68 -13.32 -16.86
N ASN A 92 26.43 -14.37 -17.20
CA ASN A 92 25.96 -15.74 -17.14
C ASN A 92 26.22 -16.41 -15.79
N SER A 93 25.19 -17.09 -15.28
CA SER A 93 25.29 -17.99 -14.13
C SER A 93 24.53 -19.30 -14.36
N LEU A 94 24.03 -19.54 -15.57
CA LEU A 94 23.32 -20.78 -15.91
C LEU A 94 24.34 -21.88 -16.19
N THR A 95 23.98 -23.10 -15.82
CA THR A 95 24.83 -24.27 -15.95
C THR A 95 24.10 -25.29 -16.81
N SER A 96 24.47 -25.37 -18.08
CA SER A 96 24.32 -26.53 -18.98
C SER A 96 24.90 -26.15 -20.34
N THR A 97 25.40 -27.13 -21.10
CA THR A 97 25.98 -26.89 -22.43
C THR A 97 25.02 -26.19 -23.39
N GLY A 98 23.71 -26.50 -23.30
CA GLY A 98 22.68 -25.83 -24.11
C GLY A 98 22.33 -24.40 -23.65
N LEU A 99 22.33 -24.13 -22.34
CA LEU A 99 21.98 -22.80 -21.83
C LEU A 99 23.11 -21.79 -22.03
N VAL A 100 24.37 -22.19 -21.87
CA VAL A 100 25.52 -21.30 -22.08
C VAL A 100 25.62 -20.89 -23.55
N GLY A 101 25.46 -21.83 -24.48
CA GLY A 101 25.41 -21.53 -25.91
C GLY A 101 24.22 -20.64 -26.30
N ALA A 102 23.04 -20.89 -25.71
CA ALA A 102 21.88 -20.03 -25.87
C ALA A 102 22.12 -18.60 -25.35
N SER A 103 22.80 -18.45 -24.22
CA SER A 103 23.20 -17.14 -23.70
C SER A 103 24.17 -16.42 -24.65
N LEU A 104 25.10 -17.17 -25.27
CA LEU A 104 26.06 -16.64 -26.23
C LEU A 104 25.37 -16.13 -27.51
N SER A 105 24.33 -16.83 -27.98
CA SER A 105 23.58 -16.42 -29.19
C SER A 105 22.75 -15.14 -28.99
N CYS A 106 22.45 -14.75 -27.75
CA CYS A 106 21.78 -13.49 -27.45
C CYS A 106 22.66 -12.24 -27.68
N LEU A 107 23.98 -12.40 -27.84
CA LEU A 107 24.89 -11.28 -28.01
C LEU A 107 24.85 -10.68 -29.42
N VAL A 108 24.80 -9.35 -29.48
CA VAL A 108 25.05 -8.56 -30.70
C VAL A 108 26.48 -8.75 -31.20
N PRO A 109 26.79 -8.37 -32.46
CA PRO A 109 28.17 -8.35 -32.95
C PRO A 109 29.08 -7.54 -32.02
N CYS A 110 30.29 -8.06 -31.77
CA CYS A 110 31.25 -7.47 -30.82
C CYS A 110 30.75 -7.43 -29.36
N GLY A 111 29.82 -8.34 -29.00
CA GLY A 111 29.27 -8.47 -27.67
C GLY A 111 30.28 -8.97 -26.63
N ARG A 112 29.90 -8.88 -25.36
CA ARG A 112 30.73 -9.26 -24.21
C ARG A 112 30.04 -10.33 -23.36
N PHE A 113 30.75 -11.41 -23.07
CA PHE A 113 30.24 -12.50 -22.25
C PHE A 113 31.04 -12.63 -20.96
N VAL A 114 30.39 -12.48 -19.82
CA VAL A 114 31.00 -12.68 -18.50
C VAL A 114 30.42 -13.90 -17.83
N GLU A 115 31.24 -14.91 -17.61
CA GLU A 115 30.91 -16.11 -16.85
C GLU A 115 31.17 -15.88 -15.36
N ILE A 116 30.17 -16.16 -14.53
CA ILE A 116 30.31 -16.21 -13.06
C ILE A 116 29.96 -17.60 -12.49
N GLY A 117 29.51 -18.53 -13.33
CA GLY A 117 29.32 -19.93 -13.01
C GLY A 117 30.64 -20.64 -12.71
N LYS A 118 30.54 -21.79 -12.04
CA LYS A 118 31.67 -22.69 -11.73
C LYS A 118 31.55 -24.06 -12.39
N ARG A 119 30.49 -24.28 -13.17
CA ARG A 119 30.20 -25.52 -13.89
C ARG A 119 29.93 -25.16 -15.35
N ASP A 120 30.29 -26.06 -16.25
CA ASP A 120 30.11 -25.87 -17.71
C ASP A 120 30.78 -24.59 -18.24
N VAL A 121 31.89 -24.17 -17.61
CA VAL A 121 32.67 -22.98 -17.99
C VAL A 121 33.41 -23.26 -19.28
N TRP A 122 33.27 -22.36 -20.26
CA TRP A 122 33.98 -22.46 -21.54
C TRP A 122 35.39 -21.88 -21.41
N SER A 123 36.33 -22.44 -22.18
CA SER A 123 37.62 -21.78 -22.38
C SER A 123 37.45 -20.59 -23.33
N VAL A 124 38.38 -19.63 -23.25
CA VAL A 124 38.43 -18.50 -24.19
C VAL A 124 38.48 -19.02 -25.63
N ASP A 125 39.33 -20.02 -25.90
CA ASP A 125 39.46 -20.62 -27.23
C ASP A 125 38.15 -21.25 -27.73
N ALA A 126 37.42 -21.97 -26.86
CA ALA A 126 36.15 -22.58 -27.24
C ALA A 126 35.10 -21.51 -27.57
N CYS A 127 35.04 -20.41 -26.81
CA CYS A 127 34.17 -19.29 -27.13
C CYS A 127 34.56 -18.62 -28.46
N SER A 128 35.86 -18.43 -28.70
CA SER A 128 36.37 -17.82 -29.93
C SER A 128 36.16 -18.68 -31.18
N MET A 129 36.12 -20.01 -31.04
CA MET A 129 35.77 -20.92 -32.14
C MET A 129 34.31 -20.75 -32.59
N GLU A 130 33.40 -20.49 -31.66
CA GLU A 130 31.97 -20.28 -31.96
C GLU A 130 31.66 -18.82 -32.37
N ARG A 131 32.26 -17.85 -31.67
CA ARG A 131 32.04 -16.41 -31.86
C ARG A 131 33.34 -15.65 -31.68
N VAL A 132 34.11 -15.53 -32.76
CA VAL A 132 35.39 -14.80 -32.78
C VAL A 132 35.24 -13.30 -32.46
N ASP A 133 34.05 -12.75 -32.71
CA ASP A 133 33.71 -11.35 -32.43
C ASP A 133 33.42 -11.08 -30.94
N VAL A 134 33.16 -12.11 -30.13
CA VAL A 134 32.74 -11.95 -28.74
C VAL A 134 33.94 -11.94 -27.79
N SER A 135 33.97 -10.94 -26.90
CA SER A 135 34.92 -10.92 -25.78
C SER A 135 34.39 -11.77 -24.63
N TYR A 136 35.12 -12.83 -24.28
CA TYR A 136 34.78 -13.73 -23.17
C TYR A 136 35.64 -13.44 -21.93
N GLY A 137 35.02 -13.38 -20.75
CA GLY A 137 35.70 -13.20 -19.48
C GLY A 137 35.10 -14.06 -18.36
N LEU A 138 35.93 -14.42 -17.38
CA LEU A 138 35.53 -15.21 -16.22
C LEU A 138 35.80 -14.43 -14.94
N VAL A 139 34.81 -14.33 -14.06
CA VAL A 139 34.95 -13.65 -12.77
C VAL A 139 34.74 -14.62 -11.62
N ALA A 140 35.82 -14.91 -10.89
CA ALA A 140 35.80 -15.71 -9.68
C ALA A 140 36.35 -14.91 -8.49
N VAL A 141 35.46 -14.40 -7.64
CA VAL A 141 35.82 -13.52 -6.51
C VAL A 141 36.76 -14.20 -5.51
N ASP A 142 36.65 -15.53 -5.36
CA ASP A 142 37.47 -16.31 -4.42
C ASP A 142 38.97 -16.30 -4.74
N PHE A 143 39.33 -15.96 -5.99
CA PHE A 143 40.72 -15.92 -6.46
C PHE A 143 41.25 -14.49 -6.68
N LEU A 144 40.48 -13.47 -6.30
CA LEU A 144 40.93 -12.08 -6.45
C LEU A 144 42.03 -11.74 -5.44
N PRO A 145 43.09 -11.01 -5.85
CA PRO A 145 44.11 -10.53 -4.92
C PRO A 145 43.50 -9.68 -3.79
N PRO A 146 43.98 -9.78 -2.54
CA PRO A 146 43.44 -9.00 -1.41
C PRO A 146 43.39 -7.49 -1.65
N ARG A 147 44.37 -6.93 -2.38
CA ARG A 147 44.38 -5.51 -2.77
C ARG A 147 43.20 -5.14 -3.68
N VAL A 148 42.82 -6.03 -4.61
CA VAL A 148 41.68 -5.82 -5.52
C VAL A 148 40.37 -5.89 -4.75
N VAL A 149 40.22 -6.88 -3.86
CA VAL A 149 39.05 -7.00 -2.99
C VAL A 149 38.91 -5.78 -2.09
N GLY A 150 40.00 -5.33 -1.45
CA GLY A 150 40.02 -4.14 -0.60
C GLY A 150 39.57 -2.89 -1.35
N ALA A 151 40.12 -2.64 -2.55
CA ALA A 151 39.70 -1.51 -3.38
C ALA A 151 38.20 -1.59 -3.77
N ALA A 152 37.71 -2.78 -4.14
CA ALA A 152 36.30 -2.98 -4.47
C ALA A 152 35.37 -2.75 -3.26
N LEU A 153 35.79 -3.15 -2.06
CA LEU A 153 35.05 -2.88 -0.82
C LEU A 153 35.03 -1.39 -0.46
N CYS A 154 36.13 -0.67 -0.68
CA CYS A 154 36.16 0.79 -0.51
C CYS A 154 35.19 1.49 -1.48
N SER A 155 35.17 1.08 -2.76
CA SER A 155 34.22 1.59 -3.75
C SER A 155 32.77 1.29 -3.37
N LEU A 156 32.49 0.06 -2.92
CA LEU A 156 31.17 -0.33 -2.42
C LEU A 156 30.75 0.51 -1.21
N SER A 157 31.65 0.72 -0.26
CA SER A 157 31.39 1.57 0.92
C SER A 157 31.02 3.00 0.50
N ARG A 158 31.76 3.57 -0.46
CA ARG A 158 31.43 4.88 -1.03
C ARG A 158 30.06 4.88 -1.72
N ALA A 159 29.74 3.86 -2.52
CA ALA A 159 28.46 3.75 -3.19
C ALA A 159 27.28 3.64 -2.22
N CYS A 160 27.45 2.88 -1.12
CA CYS A 160 26.46 2.81 -0.04
C CYS A 160 26.29 4.19 0.65
N CYS A 161 27.38 4.90 0.92
CA CYS A 161 27.33 6.24 1.54
C CYS A 161 26.59 7.26 0.66
N LEU A 162 26.70 7.13 -0.67
CA LEU A 162 26.01 7.98 -1.64
C LEU A 162 24.56 7.53 -1.92
N GLY A 163 24.09 6.44 -1.30
CA GLY A 163 22.75 5.88 -1.58
C GLY A 163 22.60 5.30 -2.99
N LEU A 164 23.70 5.00 -3.69
CA LEU A 164 23.67 4.37 -5.02
C LEU A 164 23.41 2.87 -4.94
N VAL A 165 23.79 2.26 -3.81
CA VAL A 165 23.66 0.82 -3.56
C VAL A 165 22.99 0.59 -2.22
N HIS A 166 22.01 -0.31 -2.21
CA HIS A 166 21.21 -0.62 -1.03
C HIS A 166 21.28 -2.11 -0.68
N ALA A 167 21.00 -2.41 0.59
CA ALA A 167 20.88 -3.78 1.06
C ALA A 167 19.90 -4.59 0.20
N LEU A 168 20.32 -5.80 -0.19
CA LEU A 168 19.44 -6.71 -0.92
C LEU A 168 18.39 -7.31 0.01
N THR A 169 17.25 -7.69 -0.56
CA THR A 169 16.27 -8.56 0.10
C THR A 169 16.97 -9.80 0.63
N HIS A 170 16.66 -10.19 1.86
CA HIS A 170 17.29 -11.34 2.48
C HIS A 170 16.35 -12.06 3.43
N ILE A 171 16.65 -13.34 3.64
CA ILE A 171 15.97 -14.22 4.58
C ILE A 171 17.00 -14.60 5.63
N VAL A 172 16.68 -14.31 6.89
CA VAL A 172 17.57 -14.58 8.02
C VAL A 172 17.16 -15.88 8.69
N HIS A 173 18.13 -16.73 8.95
CA HIS A 173 18.00 -17.93 9.79
C HIS A 173 18.91 -17.79 11.01
N GLY A 174 18.46 -18.29 12.16
CA GLY A 174 19.33 -18.44 13.33
C GLY A 174 20.38 -19.52 13.11
N MET A 175 21.49 -19.46 13.86
CA MET A 175 22.57 -20.43 13.76
C MET A 175 22.10 -21.90 13.94
N GLY A 176 21.11 -22.12 14.81
CA GLY A 176 20.48 -23.43 15.02
C GLY A 176 19.66 -23.98 13.84
N SER A 177 19.34 -23.15 12.84
CA SER A 177 18.52 -23.52 11.67
C SER A 177 19.31 -23.53 10.36
N THR A 178 20.63 -23.70 10.43
CA THR A 178 21.52 -23.69 9.25
C THR A 178 21.13 -24.73 8.20
N SER A 179 20.70 -25.92 8.62
CA SER A 179 20.25 -26.97 7.71
C SER A 179 19.02 -26.54 6.90
N SER A 180 18.06 -25.86 7.52
CA SER A 180 16.90 -25.26 6.86
C SER A 180 17.30 -24.14 5.91
N ALA A 181 18.24 -23.28 6.33
CA ALA A 181 18.78 -22.21 5.49
C ALA A 181 19.42 -22.78 4.19
N LEU A 182 20.27 -23.80 4.32
CA LEU A 182 20.92 -24.46 3.20
C LEU A 182 19.93 -25.19 2.29
N ARG A 183 18.90 -25.84 2.87
CA ARG A 183 17.83 -26.49 2.10
C ARG A 183 17.00 -25.48 1.30
N GLN A 184 16.65 -24.34 1.90
CA GLN A 184 15.92 -23.28 1.21
C GLN A 184 16.76 -22.65 0.09
N MET A 185 18.07 -22.51 0.31
CA MET A 185 19.02 -22.05 -0.70
C MET A 185 19.10 -23.02 -1.87
N SER A 186 19.31 -24.32 -1.61
CA SER A 186 19.49 -25.34 -2.65
C SER A 186 18.24 -25.57 -3.50
N GLN A 187 17.04 -25.42 -2.92
CA GLN A 187 15.77 -25.48 -3.66
C GLN A 187 15.50 -24.24 -4.52
N ALA A 188 16.36 -23.21 -4.47
CA ALA A 188 16.20 -21.95 -5.19
C ALA A 188 14.83 -21.25 -4.96
N LYS A 189 14.21 -21.46 -3.79
CA LYS A 189 12.92 -20.85 -3.42
C LYS A 189 13.04 -19.42 -2.90
N HIS A 190 14.24 -19.00 -2.50
CA HIS A 190 14.49 -17.66 -1.97
C HIS A 190 14.58 -16.59 -3.07
N VAL A 191 14.38 -15.33 -2.68
CA VAL A 191 14.72 -14.13 -3.45
C VAL A 191 15.82 -13.40 -2.69
N GLY A 192 16.86 -12.94 -3.40
CA GLY A 192 17.98 -12.24 -2.80
C GLY A 192 18.94 -13.15 -2.04
N LYS A 193 19.19 -12.88 -0.75
CA LYS A 193 20.21 -13.59 0.04
C LYS A 193 19.64 -14.39 1.21
N VAL A 194 20.17 -15.60 1.42
CA VAL A 194 19.98 -16.35 2.67
C VAL A 194 21.14 -16.00 3.60
N VAL A 195 20.82 -15.57 4.81
CA VAL A 195 21.80 -15.15 5.83
C VAL A 195 21.62 -16.01 7.07
N VAL A 196 22.71 -16.60 7.56
CA VAL A 196 22.73 -17.29 8.84
C VAL A 196 23.36 -16.37 9.87
N ARG A 197 22.64 -16.12 10.97
CA ARG A 197 23.00 -15.14 11.98
C ARG A 197 23.59 -15.87 13.19
N SER A 198 24.84 -15.57 13.53
CA SER A 198 25.48 -16.08 14.75
C SER A 198 24.96 -15.30 15.97
N PRO A 199 24.61 -15.95 17.11
CA PRO A 199 24.25 -15.25 18.33
C PRO A 199 25.44 -14.39 18.81
N SER A 200 25.18 -13.10 19.05
CA SER A 200 26.14 -12.25 19.74
C SER A 200 25.94 -12.43 21.25
N SER A 201 27.03 -12.70 21.98
CA SER A 201 27.01 -12.97 23.42
C SER A 201 26.77 -11.73 24.29
N SER A 202 26.84 -10.51 23.72
CA SER A 202 26.55 -9.28 24.47
C SER A 202 25.97 -8.19 23.59
N VAL A 203 24.87 -7.61 24.05
CA VAL A 203 24.18 -6.47 23.42
C VAL A 203 24.68 -5.15 23.99
N LEU A 204 25.21 -5.20 25.21
CA LEU A 204 25.91 -4.11 25.86
C LEU A 204 27.38 -4.25 25.57
N VAL A 205 27.99 -3.15 25.19
CA VAL A 205 29.33 -3.18 24.64
C VAL A 205 30.14 -2.13 25.39
N PRO A 206 30.98 -2.55 26.36
CA PRO A 206 31.61 -1.63 27.32
C PRO A 206 32.41 -0.50 26.67
N TRP A 207 32.93 -0.72 25.46
CA TRP A 207 33.69 0.27 24.70
C TRP A 207 32.84 1.20 23.81
N GLY A 208 31.54 0.93 23.66
CA GLY A 208 30.60 1.75 22.90
C GLY A 208 29.77 2.61 23.83
N ARG A 209 29.02 3.57 23.29
CA ARG A 209 28.02 4.31 24.08
C ARG A 209 26.60 3.92 23.71
N THR A 210 25.69 4.08 24.67
CA THR A 210 24.24 3.98 24.47
C THR A 210 23.61 5.35 24.63
N CYS A 211 22.87 5.81 23.63
CA CYS A 211 22.12 7.06 23.68
C CYS A 211 20.66 6.80 24.05
N LEU A 212 20.13 7.55 25.01
CA LEU A 212 18.75 7.46 25.49
C LEU A 212 18.03 8.81 25.31
N THR A 213 17.10 8.89 24.36
CA THR A 213 16.22 10.05 24.24
C THR A 213 15.14 10.03 25.31
N GLY A 214 14.74 11.20 25.80
CA GLY A 214 13.88 11.27 26.99
C GLY A 214 14.58 10.75 28.24
N GLY A 215 15.92 10.62 28.21
CA GLY A 215 16.73 10.04 29.28
C GLY A 215 16.67 10.83 30.60
N THR A 216 16.27 12.10 30.54
CA THR A 216 16.06 12.95 31.73
C THR A 216 14.72 12.72 32.44
N GLY A 217 13.80 11.95 31.83
CA GLY A 217 12.50 11.61 32.42
C GLY A 217 12.57 10.49 33.47
N ALA A 218 11.42 10.12 34.06
CA ALA A 218 11.35 9.09 35.09
C ALA A 218 11.83 7.71 34.58
N LEU A 219 11.22 7.21 33.50
CA LEU A 219 11.64 5.96 32.84
C LEU A 219 13.07 6.06 32.31
N GLY A 220 13.44 7.22 31.76
CA GLY A 220 14.79 7.48 31.28
C GLY A 220 15.85 7.27 32.37
N GLY A 221 15.62 7.79 33.57
CA GLY A 221 16.51 7.59 34.72
C GLY A 221 16.58 6.14 35.20
N LEU A 222 15.46 5.41 35.21
CA LEU A 222 15.42 3.99 35.56
C LEU A 222 16.24 3.14 34.57
N VAL A 223 16.03 3.36 33.27
CA VAL A 223 16.76 2.65 32.20
C VAL A 223 18.24 3.01 32.21
N ALA A 224 18.58 4.28 32.44
CA ALA A 224 19.98 4.71 32.56
C ALA A 224 20.70 4.01 33.71
N ARG A 225 20.05 3.90 34.88
CA ARG A 225 20.59 3.18 36.03
C ARG A 225 20.80 1.70 35.69
N TRP A 226 19.76 1.06 35.14
CA TRP A 226 19.83 -0.35 34.73
C TRP A 226 20.96 -0.61 33.74
N LEU A 227 21.15 0.24 32.72
CA LEU A 227 22.24 0.10 31.75
C LEU A 227 23.61 0.05 32.43
N VAL A 228 23.86 0.93 33.40
CA VAL A 228 25.14 0.95 34.11
C VAL A 228 25.30 -0.26 35.04
N GLU A 229 24.22 -0.71 35.71
CA GLU A 229 24.23 -1.96 36.50
C GLU A 229 24.54 -3.20 35.65
N GLN A 230 24.12 -3.19 34.38
CA GLN A 230 24.45 -4.25 33.41
C GLN A 230 25.85 -4.11 32.79
N GLY A 231 26.68 -3.16 33.25
CA GLY A 231 28.07 -3.00 32.84
C GLY A 231 28.30 -2.02 31.67
N GLN A 232 27.29 -1.25 31.27
CA GLN A 232 27.48 -0.20 30.26
C GLN A 232 28.20 1.00 30.87
N VAL A 233 29.42 1.28 30.41
CA VAL A 233 30.29 2.31 31.00
C VAL A 233 30.04 3.70 30.39
N ARG A 234 29.29 3.81 29.29
CA ARG A 234 29.05 5.08 28.58
C ARG A 234 27.59 5.19 28.17
N VAL A 235 26.85 6.05 28.85
CA VAL A 235 25.41 6.30 28.63
C VAL A 235 25.21 7.80 28.40
N GLN A 236 24.58 8.16 27.30
CA GLN A 236 24.26 9.54 26.96
C GLN A 236 22.76 9.77 27.11
N LEU A 237 22.36 10.72 27.96
CA LEU A 237 20.96 11.07 28.23
C LEU A 237 20.60 12.36 27.51
N LEU A 238 19.65 12.27 26.58
CA LEU A 238 19.14 13.44 25.86
C LEU A 238 17.81 13.90 26.45
N GLY A 239 17.69 15.21 26.64
CA GLY A 239 16.43 15.85 27.02
C GLY A 239 16.46 17.36 26.81
N ARG A 240 15.29 17.96 26.57
CA ARG A 240 15.15 19.40 26.24
C ARG A 240 15.72 20.35 27.30
N THR A 241 15.73 19.93 28.57
CA THR A 241 16.29 20.71 29.68
C THR A 241 17.76 20.39 29.95
N GLY A 242 18.25 19.22 29.52
CA GLY A 242 19.55 18.66 29.90
C GLY A 242 19.69 18.36 31.40
N ARG A 243 18.61 18.48 32.18
CA ARG A 243 18.63 18.30 33.64
C ARG A 243 17.87 17.04 34.01
N VAL A 244 18.51 16.17 34.77
CA VAL A 244 17.90 14.94 35.31
C VAL A 244 17.06 15.31 36.54
N SER A 245 15.91 14.63 36.71
CA SER A 245 15.05 14.79 37.90
C SER A 245 15.85 14.60 39.21
N PRO A 246 15.55 15.33 40.31
CA PRO A 246 16.22 15.17 41.59
C PRO A 246 16.26 13.71 42.09
N SER A 247 15.16 12.97 41.95
CA SER A 247 15.06 11.56 42.33
C SER A 247 16.06 10.67 41.58
N SER A 248 16.13 10.84 40.26
CA SER A 248 17.06 10.12 39.38
C SER A 248 18.51 10.56 39.60
N SER A 249 18.76 11.85 39.85
CA SER A 249 20.10 12.39 40.13
C SER A 249 20.72 11.82 41.41
N SER A 250 19.90 11.64 42.47
CA SER A 250 20.34 11.04 43.73
C SER A 250 20.68 9.55 43.59
N SER A 251 20.06 8.87 42.62
CA SER A 251 20.31 7.46 42.34
C SER A 251 21.58 7.27 41.52
N LEU A 252 21.76 8.09 40.47
CA LEU A 252 22.96 8.05 39.61
C LEU A 252 24.23 8.50 40.36
N SER A 253 24.12 9.49 41.26
CA SER A 253 25.26 9.97 42.07
C SER A 253 25.68 8.99 43.16
N ARG A 254 24.73 8.30 43.81
CA ARG A 254 25.01 7.31 44.87
C ARG A 254 25.86 6.13 44.40
N LEU A 255 25.92 5.89 43.10
CA LEU A 255 26.63 4.75 42.53
C LEU A 255 28.07 5.08 42.08
N GLY A 256 28.54 6.33 42.27
CA GLY A 256 29.92 6.73 41.94
C GLY A 256 30.20 6.87 40.44
N TRP A 257 29.16 6.98 39.61
CA TRP A 257 29.21 6.86 38.15
C TRP A 257 29.44 8.18 37.40
N GLY A 258 30.04 9.18 38.05
CA GLY A 258 30.20 10.54 37.50
C GLY A 258 30.96 10.64 36.17
N GLY A 259 31.64 9.57 35.72
CA GLY A 259 32.29 9.48 34.42
C GLY A 259 31.57 8.61 33.37
N ALA A 260 30.50 7.91 33.73
CA ALA A 260 29.82 6.95 32.85
C ALA A 260 28.57 7.52 32.17
N VAL A 261 27.95 8.55 32.76
CA VAL A 261 26.70 9.13 32.27
C VAL A 261 26.91 10.58 31.87
N GLU A 262 26.66 10.91 30.61
CA GLU A 262 26.66 12.28 30.09
C GLU A 262 25.22 12.75 29.85
N THR A 263 24.86 13.90 30.40
CA THR A 263 23.56 14.53 30.13
C THR A 263 23.73 15.66 29.12
N VAL A 264 23.01 15.57 28.00
CA VAL A 264 23.08 16.58 26.93
C VAL A 264 21.71 17.23 26.76
N ARG A 265 21.71 18.57 26.73
CA ARG A 265 20.54 19.35 26.38
C ARG A 265 20.32 19.28 24.87
N ALA A 266 19.24 18.64 24.45
CA ALA A 266 18.85 18.56 23.04
C ALA A 266 17.35 18.26 22.90
N ASP A 267 16.73 18.90 21.90
CA ASP A 267 15.47 18.46 21.31
C ASP A 267 15.74 17.57 20.10
N ALA A 268 15.57 16.26 20.26
CA ALA A 268 15.80 15.30 19.18
C ALA A 268 14.88 15.49 17.97
N SER A 269 13.77 16.23 18.10
CA SER A 269 12.85 16.53 17.00
C SER A 269 13.37 17.62 16.06
N SER A 270 14.39 18.38 16.49
CA SER A 270 15.13 19.31 15.64
C SER A 270 16.31 18.59 15.00
N SER A 271 16.44 18.67 13.68
CA SER A 271 17.51 18.01 12.91
C SER A 271 18.90 18.46 13.38
N GLU A 272 19.09 19.78 13.55
CA GLU A 272 20.37 20.36 13.97
C GLU A 272 20.75 19.96 15.39
N GLU A 273 19.79 19.97 16.32
CA GLU A 273 20.05 19.55 17.70
C GLU A 273 20.30 18.04 17.81
N CYS A 274 19.55 17.23 17.06
CA CYS A 274 19.77 15.79 16.97
C CYS A 274 21.19 15.48 16.48
N LEU A 275 21.60 16.04 15.34
CA LEU A 275 22.95 15.86 14.79
C LEU A 275 24.05 16.27 15.78
N ARG A 276 23.91 17.46 16.38
CA ARG A 276 24.87 17.98 17.37
C ARG A 276 24.94 17.10 18.61
N SER A 277 23.81 16.55 19.07
CA SER A 277 23.76 15.68 20.25
C SER A 277 24.45 14.33 20.02
N LEU A 278 24.37 13.81 18.78
CA LEU A 278 25.02 12.57 18.40
C LEU A 278 26.54 12.75 18.24
N TRP A 279 27.00 13.79 17.55
CA TRP A 279 28.42 13.94 17.23
C TRP A 279 29.21 14.86 18.17
N GLY A 280 28.52 15.70 18.95
CA GLY A 280 29.11 16.59 19.93
C GLY A 280 29.17 16.01 21.35
N GLY A 281 29.71 16.79 22.28
CA GLY A 281 29.84 16.41 23.69
C GLY A 281 31.07 15.56 24.00
N LEU A 282 31.19 15.15 25.26
CA LEU A 282 32.32 14.36 25.78
C LEU A 282 32.36 12.95 25.17
N LEU A 283 31.19 12.38 24.87
CA LEU A 283 31.07 11.05 24.28
C LEU A 283 30.96 11.07 22.74
N GLY A 284 31.04 12.24 22.10
CA GLY A 284 30.88 12.39 20.64
C GLY A 284 31.87 11.57 19.80
N SER A 285 33.11 11.39 20.29
CA SER A 285 34.14 10.55 19.66
C SER A 285 33.95 9.05 19.88
N VAL A 286 33.08 8.66 20.81
CA VAL A 286 32.80 7.25 21.11
C VAL A 286 31.73 6.74 20.16
N PRO A 287 31.94 5.59 19.47
CA PRO A 287 30.96 5.05 18.55
C PRO A 287 29.66 4.73 19.28
N LEU A 288 28.54 5.15 18.68
CA LEU A 288 27.20 4.82 19.17
C LEU A 288 26.88 3.36 18.83
N TRP A 289 26.61 2.56 19.85
CA TRP A 289 26.32 1.12 19.73
C TRP A 289 24.87 0.78 20.09
N GLY A 290 24.27 1.55 20.99
CA GLY A 290 22.89 1.37 21.42
C GLY A 290 22.11 2.65 21.28
N LEU A 291 20.88 2.55 20.80
CA LEU A 291 19.90 3.64 20.81
C LEU A 291 18.67 3.19 21.59
N MET A 292 18.21 4.02 22.51
CA MET A 292 16.95 3.82 23.22
C MET A 292 16.12 5.09 23.07
N HIS A 293 14.94 4.97 22.49
CA HIS A 293 14.09 6.11 22.17
C HIS A 293 12.89 6.15 23.12
N ALA A 294 13.03 6.87 24.23
CA ALA A 294 12.02 6.98 25.29
C ALA A 294 11.37 8.38 25.38
N GLY A 295 11.66 9.27 24.42
CA GLY A 295 11.02 10.58 24.33
C GLY A 295 9.51 10.51 24.07
N GLY A 296 8.73 11.30 24.81
CA GLY A 296 7.28 11.39 24.63
C GLY A 296 6.66 12.57 25.38
N VAL A 297 5.54 13.06 24.88
CA VAL A 297 4.68 14.09 25.47
C VAL A 297 3.23 13.66 25.25
N LEU A 298 2.35 13.93 26.22
CA LEU A 298 0.90 13.72 26.11
C LEU A 298 0.19 15.05 25.86
N MET A 299 -0.85 15.02 25.02
CA MET A 299 -1.79 16.12 24.79
C MET A 299 -3.17 15.50 24.51
N ASP A 300 -3.76 15.00 25.58
CA ASP A 300 -4.96 14.17 25.52
C ASP A 300 -6.18 15.05 25.23
N CYS A 301 -6.92 14.70 24.17
CA CYS A 301 -8.24 15.25 23.88
C CYS A 301 -9.01 14.34 22.92
N THR A 302 -10.33 14.48 22.90
CA THR A 302 -11.20 13.78 21.95
C THR A 302 -10.80 14.12 20.51
N VAL A 303 -11.11 13.22 19.57
CA VAL A 303 -10.75 13.42 18.14
C VAL A 303 -11.30 14.74 17.61
N SER A 304 -12.53 15.13 17.99
CA SER A 304 -13.16 16.41 17.64
C SER A 304 -12.40 17.64 18.15
N ASN A 305 -11.67 17.52 19.26
CA ASN A 305 -10.93 18.62 19.88
C ASN A 305 -9.42 18.57 19.55
N GLN A 306 -8.97 17.59 18.77
CA GLN A 306 -7.59 17.55 18.32
C GLN A 306 -7.31 18.70 17.35
N THR A 307 -6.14 19.32 17.50
CA THR A 307 -5.67 20.39 16.61
C THR A 307 -4.35 19.98 15.98
N VAL A 308 -3.97 20.64 14.89
CA VAL A 308 -2.64 20.45 14.27
C VAL A 308 -1.52 20.69 15.28
N ARG A 309 -1.70 21.63 16.22
CA ARG A 309 -0.73 21.90 17.30
C ARG A 309 -0.58 20.71 18.24
N THR A 310 -1.68 20.14 18.73
CA THR A 310 -1.63 19.00 19.67
C THR A 310 -1.03 17.77 19.00
N VAL A 311 -1.41 17.50 17.75
CA VAL A 311 -0.83 16.41 16.96
C VAL A 311 0.67 16.62 16.75
N ARG A 312 1.12 17.79 16.27
CA ARG A 312 2.55 18.08 16.08
C ARG A 312 3.35 17.97 17.39
N GLY A 313 2.78 18.45 18.50
CA GLY A 313 3.42 18.38 19.81
C GLY A 313 3.70 16.95 20.27
N VAL A 314 2.79 16.01 20.00
CA VAL A 314 2.97 14.59 20.35
C VAL A 314 3.84 13.85 19.33
N PHE A 315 3.74 14.18 18.04
CA PHE A 315 4.55 13.56 16.99
C PHE A 315 6.03 13.96 17.06
N GLY A 316 6.36 15.19 17.45
CA GLY A 316 7.74 15.68 17.52
C GLY A 316 8.72 14.76 18.26
N PRO A 317 8.51 14.48 19.57
CA PRO A 317 9.43 13.66 20.36
C PRO A 317 9.41 12.17 19.97
N LYS A 318 8.38 11.70 19.25
CA LYS A 318 8.23 10.30 18.84
C LYS A 318 8.71 10.11 17.41
N VAL A 319 7.95 10.62 16.45
CA VAL A 319 8.11 10.38 15.01
C VAL A 319 9.21 11.26 14.42
N SER A 320 9.15 12.58 14.60
CA SER A 320 10.15 13.49 14.01
C SER A 320 11.55 13.22 14.55
N SER A 321 11.65 12.96 15.86
CA SER A 321 12.92 12.56 16.48
C SER A 321 13.47 11.27 15.90
N MET A 322 12.62 10.26 15.71
CA MET A 322 13.01 8.99 15.12
C MET A 322 13.46 9.16 13.66
N GLN A 323 12.78 10.01 12.86
CA GLN A 323 13.19 10.30 11.48
C GLN A 323 14.62 10.84 11.40
N TRP A 324 14.99 11.78 12.27
CA TRP A 324 16.36 12.31 12.30
C TRP A 324 17.36 11.29 12.82
N LEU A 325 17.00 10.52 13.85
CA LEU A 325 17.85 9.45 14.36
C LEU A 325 18.12 8.39 13.30
N ASP A 326 17.12 8.00 12.50
CA ASP A 326 17.31 7.06 11.38
C ASP A 326 18.35 7.59 10.39
N VAL A 327 18.21 8.85 9.96
CA VAL A 327 19.13 9.49 9.00
C VAL A 327 20.55 9.59 9.56
N TYR A 328 20.71 10.10 10.78
CA TYR A 328 22.03 10.39 11.33
C TYR A 328 22.72 9.17 11.95
N CYS A 329 21.96 8.12 12.31
CA CYS A 329 22.55 6.92 12.88
C CYS A 329 23.04 5.89 11.86
N VAL A 330 22.77 6.07 10.55
CA VAL A 330 23.29 5.19 9.49
C VAL A 330 24.83 5.06 9.55
N GLY A 331 25.53 6.11 9.99
CA GLY A 331 26.99 6.12 10.12
C GLY A 331 27.54 5.38 11.35
N PHE A 332 26.70 4.91 12.26
CA PHE A 332 27.12 4.26 13.50
C PHE A 332 26.92 2.74 13.47
N PRO A 333 27.79 1.95 14.14
CA PRO A 333 27.68 0.49 14.22
C PRO A 333 26.61 0.06 15.25
N LEU A 334 25.38 0.55 15.10
CA LEU A 334 24.29 0.22 16.01
C LEU A 334 24.03 -1.29 16.07
N CYS A 335 24.05 -1.83 17.29
CA CYS A 335 23.76 -3.23 17.57
C CYS A 335 22.41 -3.43 18.23
N SER A 336 21.85 -2.39 18.84
CA SER A 336 20.49 -2.38 19.35
C SER A 336 19.83 -1.00 19.15
N SER A 337 18.57 -1.00 18.78
CA SER A 337 17.72 0.19 18.77
C SER A 337 16.37 -0.16 19.39
N VAL A 338 16.07 0.34 20.58
CA VAL A 338 14.82 0.05 21.30
C VAL A 338 13.94 1.29 21.30
N LEU A 339 12.76 1.21 20.70
CA LEU A 339 11.77 2.27 20.67
C LEU A 339 10.73 2.00 21.75
N PHE A 340 10.48 2.99 22.59
CA PHE A 340 9.46 2.89 23.61
C PHE A 340 8.16 3.40 23.00
N SER A 341 7.33 2.46 22.57
CA SER A 341 5.96 2.67 22.12
C SER A 341 5.00 2.54 23.32
N SER A 342 3.71 2.38 23.06
CA SER A 342 2.67 2.23 24.08
C SER A 342 1.66 1.18 23.63
N VAL A 343 1.10 0.40 24.55
CA VAL A 343 -0.04 -0.49 24.25
C VAL A 343 -1.24 0.27 23.63
N ALA A 344 -1.31 1.59 23.83
CA ALA A 344 -2.30 2.46 23.19
C ALA A 344 -2.22 2.47 21.64
N SER A 345 -1.09 2.14 21.02
CA SER A 345 -1.01 1.98 19.55
C SER A 345 -1.63 0.66 19.07
N LEU A 346 -1.65 -0.36 19.93
CA LEU A 346 -2.21 -1.67 19.64
C LEU A 346 -3.71 -1.72 19.90
N LEU A 347 -4.13 -1.29 21.10
CA LEU A 347 -5.52 -1.41 21.57
C LEU A 347 -6.35 -0.14 21.35
N GLY A 348 -5.69 0.98 21.04
CA GLY A 348 -6.31 2.30 21.15
C GLY A 348 -6.41 2.78 22.60
N SER A 349 -6.60 4.08 22.79
CA SER A 349 -6.85 4.68 24.10
C SER A 349 -7.77 5.91 23.94
N PRO A 350 -8.94 5.94 24.59
CA PRO A 350 -9.87 7.06 24.48
C PRO A 350 -9.23 8.39 24.93
N GLY A 351 -9.28 9.39 24.04
CA GLY A 351 -8.67 10.71 24.24
C GLY A 351 -7.21 10.82 23.82
N GLN A 352 -6.61 9.73 23.33
CA GLN A 352 -5.17 9.66 22.98
C GLN A 352 -4.93 9.33 21.51
N SER A 353 -5.82 9.75 20.59
CA SER A 353 -5.69 9.43 19.16
C SER A 353 -4.36 9.86 18.56
N ASN A 354 -3.88 11.07 18.88
CA ASN A 354 -2.58 11.59 18.47
C ASN A 354 -1.40 10.75 19.02
N TYR A 355 -1.48 10.31 20.27
CA TYR A 355 -0.45 9.51 20.94
C TYR A 355 -0.44 8.07 20.42
N SER A 356 -1.60 7.44 20.26
CA SER A 356 -1.74 6.13 19.62
C SER A 356 -1.14 6.13 18.22
N ALA A 357 -1.46 7.15 17.40
CA ALA A 357 -0.91 7.29 16.05
C ALA A 357 0.62 7.47 16.04
N ALA A 358 1.16 8.33 16.92
CA ALA A 358 2.60 8.56 17.00
C ALA A 358 3.38 7.29 17.42
N ASN A 359 2.81 6.49 18.32
CA ASN A 359 3.40 5.21 18.76
C ASN A 359 3.26 4.12 17.69
N ALA A 360 2.12 4.05 16.99
CA ALA A 360 1.92 3.13 15.86
C ALA A 360 2.95 3.39 14.73
N ALA A 361 3.32 4.65 14.51
CA ALA A 361 4.39 4.99 13.57
C ALA A 361 5.77 4.44 14.00
N LEU A 362 6.08 4.40 15.31
CA LEU A 362 7.29 3.76 15.81
C LEU A 362 7.26 2.24 15.62
N ASP A 363 6.11 1.62 15.89
CA ASP A 363 5.91 0.18 15.71
C ASP A 363 6.10 -0.23 14.25
N ALA A 364 5.49 0.51 13.32
CA ALA A 364 5.61 0.31 11.90
C ALA A 364 7.07 0.52 11.42
N TRP A 365 7.75 1.56 11.92
CA TRP A 365 9.14 1.81 11.54
C TRP A 365 10.08 0.71 12.07
N ALA A 366 9.92 0.24 13.31
CA ALA A 366 10.73 -0.86 13.82
C ALA A 366 10.57 -2.14 13.00
N HIS A 367 9.33 -2.45 12.59
CA HIS A 367 9.04 -3.56 11.70
C HIS A 367 9.70 -3.38 10.32
N ALA A 368 9.59 -2.20 9.72
CA ALA A 368 10.23 -1.89 8.44
C ALA A 368 11.77 -2.00 8.53
N GLN A 369 12.37 -1.52 9.62
CA GLN A 369 13.81 -1.67 9.84
C GLN A 369 14.22 -3.12 9.99
N ARG A 370 13.42 -3.96 10.68
CA ARG A 370 13.67 -5.40 10.77
C ARG A 370 13.62 -6.09 9.41
N LEU A 371 12.65 -5.75 8.56
CA LEU A 371 12.58 -6.25 7.17
C LEU A 371 13.80 -5.85 6.33
N ARG A 372 14.43 -4.70 6.65
CA ARG A 372 15.69 -4.23 6.04
C ARG A 372 16.94 -4.82 6.70
N GLY A 373 16.80 -5.69 7.71
CA GLY A 373 17.92 -6.31 8.44
C GLY A 373 18.50 -5.44 9.56
N GLY A 374 17.84 -4.34 9.91
CA GLY A 374 18.17 -3.48 11.03
C GLY A 374 17.96 -4.15 12.39
N VAL A 375 18.37 -3.44 13.44
CA VAL A 375 18.36 -3.92 14.83
C VAL A 375 17.27 -3.26 15.70
N ALA A 376 16.31 -2.59 15.05
CA ALA A 376 15.26 -1.86 15.73
C ALA A 376 14.18 -2.80 16.29
N VAL A 377 13.73 -2.54 17.50
CA VAL A 377 12.56 -3.15 18.12
C VAL A 377 11.69 -2.05 18.70
N SER A 378 10.39 -2.20 18.62
CA SER A 378 9.43 -1.37 19.32
C SER A 378 8.80 -2.15 20.45
N VAL A 379 8.74 -1.55 21.63
CA VAL A 379 8.07 -2.14 22.79
C VAL A 379 6.85 -1.28 23.14
N GLN A 380 5.68 -1.85 22.98
CA GLN A 380 4.38 -1.31 23.35
C GLN A 380 4.19 -1.49 24.86
N TRP A 381 4.69 -0.52 25.63
CA TRP A 381 4.61 -0.57 27.09
C TRP A 381 3.19 -0.33 27.60
N GLY A 382 2.79 -1.09 28.61
CA GLY A 382 1.68 -0.79 29.50
C GLY A 382 1.99 0.35 30.47
N ALA A 383 1.09 0.61 31.41
CA ALA A 383 1.31 1.62 32.45
C ALA A 383 2.44 1.16 33.40
N TRP A 384 3.33 2.07 33.81
CA TRP A 384 4.40 1.80 34.78
C TRP A 384 4.08 2.41 36.15
N SER A 385 4.35 1.68 37.23
CA SER A 385 4.19 2.13 38.61
C SER A 385 5.42 2.92 39.08
N GLY A 386 5.22 3.86 40.00
CA GLY A 386 6.33 4.62 40.62
C GLY A 386 7.04 5.64 39.71
N GLY A 387 6.58 5.84 38.47
CA GLY A 387 7.05 6.92 37.59
C GLY A 387 6.72 6.68 36.11
N GLY A 388 6.29 7.72 35.40
CA GLY A 388 5.89 7.66 34.00
C GLY A 388 4.79 8.67 33.69
N MET A 389 4.36 8.75 32.42
CA MET A 389 3.27 9.66 32.03
C MET A 389 1.90 9.20 32.57
N ALA A 390 1.75 7.90 32.86
CA ALA A 390 0.48 7.29 33.30
C ALA A 390 0.18 7.42 34.80
N THR A 391 1.18 7.74 35.64
CA THR A 391 1.06 7.80 37.11
C THR A 391 0.98 9.21 37.67
N GLN A 392 0.89 10.24 36.81
CA GLN A 392 0.63 11.61 37.24
C GLN A 392 -0.81 11.84 37.70
N ASP A 393 -1.74 10.93 37.35
CA ASP A 393 -3.15 11.01 37.71
C ASP A 393 -3.64 9.63 38.21
N SER A 394 -4.02 9.53 39.48
CA SER A 394 -4.53 8.31 40.11
C SER A 394 -5.78 7.74 39.43
N SER A 395 -6.55 8.58 38.73
CA SER A 395 -7.74 8.15 37.99
C SER A 395 -7.40 7.30 36.75
N THR A 396 -6.19 7.47 36.20
CA THR A 396 -5.74 6.78 34.98
C THR A 396 -5.32 5.34 35.28
N ALA A 397 -4.65 5.10 36.42
CA ALA A 397 -4.31 3.74 36.87
C ALA A 397 -5.57 2.89 37.10
N LEU A 398 -6.59 3.46 37.77
CA LEU A 398 -7.88 2.78 37.99
C LEU A 398 -8.64 2.50 36.69
N ARG A 399 -8.51 3.36 35.66
CA ARG A 399 -9.07 3.11 34.32
C ARG A 399 -8.40 1.94 33.63
N VAL A 400 -7.07 1.84 33.70
CA VAL A 400 -6.29 0.74 33.10
C VAL A 400 -6.68 -0.59 33.75
N GLU A 401 -6.79 -0.63 35.07
CA GLU A 401 -7.24 -1.83 35.81
C GLU A 401 -8.66 -2.26 35.42
N ARG A 402 -9.59 -1.31 35.26
CA ARG A 402 -10.97 -1.60 34.81
C ARG A 402 -11.04 -2.21 33.41
N THR A 403 -10.07 -1.91 32.55
CA THR A 403 -9.98 -2.52 31.21
C THR A 403 -9.42 -3.94 31.22
N GLY A 404 -8.99 -4.46 32.39
CA GLY A 404 -8.38 -5.79 32.51
C GLY A 404 -6.87 -5.80 32.24
N MET A 405 -6.23 -4.63 32.31
CA MET A 405 -4.77 -4.47 32.20
C MET A 405 -4.21 -4.04 33.56
N GLY A 406 -3.07 -4.60 33.96
CA GLY A 406 -2.36 -4.20 35.18
C GLY A 406 -1.31 -3.12 34.93
N VAL A 407 -0.64 -2.74 36.01
CA VAL A 407 0.47 -1.78 36.00
C VAL A 407 1.80 -2.52 36.21
N LEU A 408 2.77 -2.27 35.34
CA LEU A 408 4.12 -2.81 35.45
C LEU A 408 4.90 -2.16 36.60
N SER A 409 5.50 -2.97 37.47
CA SER A 409 6.56 -2.51 38.35
C SER A 409 7.84 -2.16 37.57
N ALA A 410 8.72 -1.37 38.20
CA ALA A 410 10.01 -1.04 37.61
C ALA A 410 10.85 -2.31 37.33
N ASP A 411 10.81 -3.30 38.23
CA ASP A 411 11.55 -4.55 38.07
C ASP A 411 10.98 -5.43 36.95
N GLU A 412 9.65 -5.54 36.83
CA GLU A 412 9.00 -6.25 35.72
C GLU A 412 9.29 -5.57 34.37
N GLY A 413 9.18 -4.25 34.31
CA GLY A 413 9.46 -3.47 33.11
C GLY A 413 10.92 -3.58 32.68
N LEU A 414 11.87 -3.51 33.62
CA LEU A 414 13.30 -3.71 33.35
C LEU A 414 13.64 -5.18 33.01
N GLY A 415 12.93 -6.14 33.61
CA GLY A 415 13.03 -7.56 33.26
C GLY A 415 12.59 -7.82 31.81
N ALA A 416 11.45 -7.25 31.42
CA ALA A 416 10.96 -7.29 30.04
C ALA A 416 11.93 -6.58 29.08
N LEU A 417 12.46 -5.39 29.46
CA LEU A 417 13.46 -4.68 28.67
C LEU A 417 14.73 -5.52 28.50
N ARG A 418 15.20 -6.20 29.55
CA ARG A 418 16.34 -7.11 29.48
C ARG A 418 16.07 -8.24 28.50
N GLY A 419 14.90 -8.87 28.57
CA GLY A 419 14.47 -9.89 27.62
C GLY A 419 14.48 -9.37 26.19
N VAL A 420 13.87 -8.22 25.93
CA VAL A 420 13.83 -7.59 24.61
C VAL A 420 15.21 -7.17 24.11
N VAL A 421 16.08 -6.62 24.96
CA VAL A 421 17.44 -6.22 24.57
C VAL A 421 18.28 -7.46 24.28
N MET A 422 18.25 -8.45 25.17
CA MET A 422 18.95 -9.72 24.99
C MET A 422 18.46 -10.43 23.74
N GLU A 423 17.16 -10.41 23.45
CA GLU A 423 16.61 -10.97 22.22
C GLU A 423 16.91 -10.09 20.99
N ALA A 424 16.89 -8.75 21.12
CA ALA A 424 17.30 -7.79 20.08
C ALA A 424 18.72 -8.06 19.59
N GLY A 425 19.60 -8.44 20.51
CA GLY A 425 20.94 -8.92 20.21
C GLY A 425 21.07 -10.43 20.00
N SER A 426 20.18 -11.26 20.57
CA SER A 426 20.10 -12.71 20.36
C SER A 426 19.51 -12.95 18.98
N ARG A 427 20.40 -13.31 18.10
CA ARG A 427 20.14 -13.43 16.67
C ARG A 427 19.41 -14.74 16.32
N VAL A 428 18.80 -15.39 17.31
CA VAL A 428 18.28 -16.77 17.25
C VAL A 428 16.80 -16.76 17.63
N GLY A 429 15.95 -16.52 16.64
CA GLY A 429 14.52 -16.79 16.72
C GLY A 429 14.15 -17.88 15.73
N SER A 430 13.52 -18.93 16.25
CA SER A 430 12.86 -20.05 15.56
C SER A 430 11.98 -19.60 14.38
N GLY A 431 11.63 -20.53 13.47
CA GLY A 431 10.94 -20.32 12.19
C GLY A 431 9.57 -19.60 12.17
N LEU A 432 9.19 -18.87 13.22
CA LEU A 432 8.14 -17.86 13.23
C LEU A 432 8.79 -16.50 12.99
N GLY A 433 8.38 -15.80 11.93
CA GLY A 433 8.94 -14.51 11.56
C GLY A 433 8.95 -13.55 12.74
N TRP A 434 10.14 -13.15 13.18
CA TRP A 434 10.27 -12.34 14.38
C TRP A 434 9.72 -10.93 14.14
N SER A 435 8.66 -10.55 14.86
CA SER A 435 8.09 -9.21 14.78
C SER A 435 9.05 -8.21 15.43
N GLY A 436 9.31 -7.09 14.75
CA GLY A 436 10.02 -5.95 15.36
C GLY A 436 9.22 -5.24 16.45
N GLN A 437 8.17 -5.86 16.99
CA GLN A 437 7.14 -5.28 17.85
C GLN A 437 6.81 -6.26 18.97
N PHE A 438 6.83 -5.77 20.21
CA PHE A 438 6.51 -6.53 21.43
C PHE A 438 5.55 -5.73 22.28
N ALA A 439 4.52 -6.37 22.84
CA ALA A 439 3.72 -5.78 23.90
C ALA A 439 4.26 -6.22 25.26
N ALA A 440 4.45 -5.26 26.17
CA ALA A 440 4.85 -5.51 27.54
C ALA A 440 3.81 -4.88 28.45
N VAL A 441 2.79 -5.65 28.81
CA VAL A 441 1.68 -5.24 29.67
C VAL A 441 1.16 -6.50 30.40
N PRO A 442 0.92 -6.43 31.71
CA PRO A 442 0.29 -7.53 32.43
C PRO A 442 -1.21 -7.52 32.11
N PHE A 443 -1.73 -8.63 31.60
CA PHE A 443 -3.15 -8.80 31.36
C PHE A 443 -3.80 -9.61 32.47
N VAL A 444 -5.00 -9.20 32.87
CA VAL A 444 -5.96 -10.03 33.60
C VAL A 444 -6.94 -10.56 32.55
N TRP A 445 -6.56 -11.66 31.88
CA TRP A 445 -7.21 -12.14 30.66
C TRP A 445 -8.72 -12.29 30.77
N ASP A 446 -9.20 -12.86 31.87
CA ASP A 446 -10.62 -13.01 32.17
C ASP A 446 -11.37 -11.66 32.19
N ALA A 447 -10.82 -10.64 32.84
CA ALA A 447 -11.42 -9.30 32.86
C ALA A 447 -11.30 -8.58 31.50
N PHE A 448 -10.15 -8.73 30.84
CA PHE A 448 -9.88 -8.10 29.54
C PHE A 448 -10.80 -8.65 28.45
N LEU A 449 -10.89 -9.96 28.29
CA LEU A 449 -11.69 -10.60 27.25
C LEU A 449 -13.18 -10.37 27.44
N ARG A 450 -13.69 -10.34 28.68
CA ARG A 450 -15.07 -9.93 28.96
C ARG A 450 -15.37 -8.50 28.51
N ASN A 451 -14.42 -7.58 28.66
CA ASN A 451 -14.60 -6.21 28.16
C ASN A 451 -14.59 -6.16 26.64
N VAL A 452 -13.73 -6.94 25.98
CA VAL A 452 -13.72 -7.08 24.51
C VAL A 452 -15.08 -7.60 24.03
N GLN A 453 -15.64 -8.62 24.69
CA GLN A 453 -16.95 -9.20 24.37
C GLN A 453 -18.11 -8.20 24.47
N ARG A 454 -18.07 -7.28 25.43
CA ARG A 454 -19.10 -6.22 25.55
C ARG A 454 -19.13 -5.29 24.35
N SER A 455 -18.00 -5.14 23.66
CA SER A 455 -17.84 -4.27 22.49
C SER A 455 -17.89 -5.01 21.15
N SER A 456 -17.67 -6.33 21.14
CA SER A 456 -17.67 -7.15 19.92
C SER A 456 -18.01 -8.61 20.23
N SER A 457 -18.83 -9.26 19.40
CA SER A 457 -19.19 -10.67 19.52
C SER A 457 -18.07 -11.64 19.12
N THR A 458 -16.95 -11.13 18.60
CA THR A 458 -15.82 -11.92 18.08
C THR A 458 -14.53 -11.51 18.78
N ILE A 459 -13.73 -12.49 19.22
CA ILE A 459 -12.42 -12.24 19.81
C ILE A 459 -11.42 -12.00 18.67
N PRO A 460 -10.69 -10.87 18.65
CA PRO A 460 -9.66 -10.64 17.64
C PRO A 460 -8.63 -11.77 17.60
N GLY A 461 -8.16 -12.12 16.40
CA GLY A 461 -7.21 -13.22 16.18
C GLY A 461 -5.97 -13.18 17.07
N LEU A 462 -5.52 -11.96 17.42
CA LEU A 462 -4.37 -11.73 18.31
C LEU A 462 -4.57 -12.30 19.73
N PHE A 463 -5.81 -12.40 20.22
CA PHE A 463 -6.12 -12.82 21.60
C PHE A 463 -6.74 -14.20 21.67
N LEU A 464 -6.93 -14.89 20.54
CA LEU A 464 -7.59 -16.21 20.51
C LEU A 464 -6.85 -17.25 21.34
N GLU A 465 -5.52 -17.22 21.36
CA GLU A 465 -4.71 -18.16 22.15
C GLU A 465 -4.89 -18.00 23.67
N PHE A 466 -5.36 -16.83 24.12
CA PHE A 466 -5.62 -16.54 25.54
C PHE A 466 -7.09 -16.73 25.94
N ALA A 467 -7.95 -17.14 25.01
CA ALA A 467 -9.37 -17.31 25.30
C ALA A 467 -9.63 -18.40 26.33
N GLU A 468 -8.86 -19.50 26.28
CA GLU A 468 -8.91 -20.57 27.28
C GLU A 468 -8.48 -20.07 28.67
N GLU A 469 -7.42 -19.24 28.74
CA GLU A 469 -6.96 -18.60 29.99
C GLU A 469 -8.02 -17.63 30.56
N GLY A 470 -8.86 -17.05 29.70
CA GLY A 470 -10.02 -16.24 30.08
C GLY A 470 -11.30 -17.04 30.35
N GLY A 471 -11.26 -18.37 30.31
CA GLY A 471 -12.43 -19.23 30.56
C GLY A 471 -13.50 -19.19 29.46
N LEU A 472 -13.13 -18.82 28.23
CA LEU A 472 -14.05 -18.69 27.09
C LEU A 472 -13.84 -19.82 26.09
N VAL A 473 -14.95 -20.40 25.61
CA VAL A 473 -14.93 -21.38 24.53
C VAL A 473 -15.19 -20.65 23.22
N VAL A 474 -14.26 -20.78 22.27
CA VAL A 474 -14.29 -20.07 20.98
C VAL A 474 -14.20 -21.09 19.85
N ASP A 475 -14.93 -20.85 18.77
CA ASP A 475 -14.82 -21.67 17.56
C ASP A 475 -13.59 -21.27 16.69
N GLY A 476 -13.35 -22.01 15.60
CA GLY A 476 -12.24 -21.74 14.67
C GLY A 476 -12.34 -20.40 13.92
N SER A 477 -13.44 -19.66 14.06
CA SER A 477 -13.64 -18.32 13.50
C SER A 477 -13.47 -17.20 14.54
N GLY A 478 -13.27 -17.55 15.81
CA GLY A 478 -13.14 -16.59 16.91
C GLY A 478 -14.48 -16.14 17.50
N GLN A 479 -15.59 -16.80 17.17
CA GLN A 479 -16.89 -16.57 17.82
C GLN A 479 -16.96 -17.29 19.16
N VAL A 480 -17.43 -16.57 20.18
CA VAL A 480 -17.63 -17.09 21.53
C VAL A 480 -18.87 -17.98 21.54
N LEU A 481 -18.70 -19.24 21.89
CA LEU A 481 -19.79 -20.21 21.99
C LEU A 481 -20.49 -20.08 23.36
N PRO A 482 -21.82 -20.23 23.43
CA PRO A 482 -22.53 -20.28 24.71
C PRO A 482 -22.01 -21.45 25.53
N SER A 483 -21.56 -21.18 26.76
CA SER A 483 -21.23 -22.24 27.72
C SER A 483 -22.46 -23.11 27.96
N SER A 484 -22.39 -24.37 27.55
CA SER A 484 -23.49 -25.33 27.62
C SER A 484 -23.76 -25.75 29.07
N LEU A 485 -24.43 -24.90 29.85
CA LEU A 485 -25.06 -25.26 31.12
C LEU A 485 -26.34 -24.42 31.31
N GLY A 486 -27.44 -24.97 30.78
CA GLY A 486 -28.80 -24.83 31.32
C GLY A 486 -29.59 -23.59 30.96
N VAL A 487 -30.22 -23.56 29.78
CA VAL A 487 -31.57 -23.00 29.61
C VAL A 487 -32.33 -23.78 28.54
N SER A 488 -33.55 -24.16 28.90
CA SER A 488 -34.54 -24.98 28.21
C SER A 488 -34.94 -24.44 26.83
N GLU A 489 -35.21 -25.38 25.91
CA GLU A 489 -35.79 -25.16 24.59
C GLU A 489 -37.09 -24.33 24.67
N VAL A 490 -37.12 -23.21 23.95
CA VAL A 490 -38.36 -22.59 23.47
C VAL A 490 -38.25 -22.49 21.96
N GLY A 491 -39.14 -23.23 21.28
CA GLY A 491 -39.10 -23.46 19.85
C GLY A 491 -39.26 -22.20 19.00
N LEU A 492 -38.50 -22.16 17.91
CA LEU A 492 -38.69 -21.22 16.81
C LEU A 492 -39.84 -21.71 15.93
N GLY A 493 -41.04 -21.19 16.18
CA GLY A 493 -42.14 -21.19 15.24
C GLY A 493 -42.03 -19.97 14.31
N ALA A 494 -41.81 -20.22 13.02
CA ALA A 494 -41.98 -19.21 12.00
C ALA A 494 -43.49 -18.93 11.80
N SER A 495 -43.91 -17.67 11.95
CA SER A 495 -45.23 -17.21 11.51
C SER A 495 -45.12 -15.83 10.87
N SER A 496 -45.31 -15.78 9.57
CA SER A 496 -45.70 -14.58 8.83
C SER A 496 -47.17 -14.27 9.15
N SER A 497 -47.41 -13.27 9.99
CA SER A 497 -48.75 -12.72 10.22
C SER A 497 -48.65 -11.21 10.36
N SER A 498 -49.49 -10.48 9.62
CA SER A 498 -49.66 -9.03 9.75
C SER A 498 -49.86 -8.64 11.22
N PRO A 499 -49.22 -7.57 11.71
CA PRO A 499 -49.27 -7.21 13.13
C PRO A 499 -50.70 -7.03 13.66
N SER A 500 -50.98 -7.65 14.82
CA SER A 500 -52.29 -7.63 15.50
C SER A 500 -52.80 -6.25 15.90
N TRP A 501 -51.94 -5.23 15.94
CA TRP A 501 -52.30 -3.85 16.29
C TRP A 501 -53.08 -3.12 15.20
N MET A 502 -53.09 -3.61 13.95
CA MET A 502 -53.84 -2.98 12.85
C MET A 502 -55.35 -3.29 12.86
N ALA A 503 -55.80 -4.27 13.65
CA ALA A 503 -57.19 -4.69 13.66
C ALA A 503 -58.09 -3.69 14.42
N GLY A 504 -58.88 -2.91 13.67
CA GLY A 504 -59.97 -2.07 14.21
C GLY A 504 -59.68 -0.57 14.34
N LEU A 505 -58.48 -0.10 13.98
CA LEU A 505 -58.13 1.32 13.95
C LEU A 505 -58.42 1.93 12.57
N SER A 506 -58.94 3.16 12.54
CA SER A 506 -59.03 3.96 11.32
C SER A 506 -57.63 4.33 10.79
N ARG A 507 -57.52 4.66 9.51
CA ARG A 507 -56.23 5.00 8.87
C ARG A 507 -55.54 6.22 9.52
N GLU A 508 -56.33 7.14 10.07
CA GLU A 508 -55.85 8.30 10.81
C GLU A 508 -55.28 7.89 12.19
N GLU A 509 -55.93 6.95 12.89
CA GLU A 509 -55.44 6.41 14.17
C GLU A 509 -54.18 5.54 13.98
N GLN A 510 -54.09 4.78 12.87
CA GLN A 510 -52.91 4.01 12.52
C GLN A 510 -51.70 4.93 12.22
N LEU A 511 -51.92 6.04 11.52
CA LEU A 511 -50.87 7.02 11.25
C LEU A 511 -50.41 7.70 12.54
N ALA A 512 -51.33 8.10 13.41
CA ALA A 512 -51.00 8.71 14.70
C ALA A 512 -50.17 7.78 15.60
N TYR A 513 -50.51 6.49 15.62
CA TYR A 513 -49.72 5.46 16.30
C TYR A 513 -48.31 5.33 15.72
N LEU A 514 -48.17 5.21 14.40
CA LEU A 514 -46.86 5.12 13.74
C LEU A 514 -46.00 6.38 13.94
N VAL A 515 -46.60 7.57 13.96
CA VAL A 515 -45.90 8.82 14.27
C VAL A 515 -45.31 8.74 15.68
N SER A 516 -46.08 8.31 16.68
CA SER A 516 -45.58 8.16 18.06
C SER A 516 -44.38 7.20 18.16
N GLN A 517 -44.43 6.07 17.44
CA GLN A 517 -43.40 5.04 17.50
C GLN A 517 -42.11 5.45 16.77
N VAL A 518 -42.25 6.15 15.64
CA VAL A 518 -41.10 6.73 14.93
C VAL A 518 -40.47 7.84 15.74
N GLN A 519 -41.25 8.71 16.40
CA GLN A 519 -40.70 9.73 17.31
C GLN A 519 -39.95 9.11 18.48
N GLU A 520 -40.47 8.05 19.09
CA GLU A 520 -39.80 7.37 20.21
C GLU A 520 -38.48 6.71 19.78
N SER A 521 -38.45 6.11 18.58
CA SER A 521 -37.23 5.54 18.00
C SER A 521 -36.18 6.61 17.67
N VAL A 522 -36.62 7.74 17.09
CA VAL A 522 -35.74 8.88 16.78
C VAL A 522 -35.22 9.54 18.06
N ARG A 523 -36.06 9.70 19.08
CA ARG A 523 -35.69 10.19 20.41
C ARG A 523 -34.69 9.27 21.10
N GLY A 524 -34.84 7.95 20.95
CA GLY A 524 -33.89 6.96 21.49
C GLY A 524 -32.48 7.13 20.94
N VAL A 525 -32.35 7.57 19.68
CA VAL A 525 -31.07 7.79 19.00
C VAL A 525 -30.52 9.21 19.21
N LEU A 526 -31.36 10.24 19.16
CA LEU A 526 -30.95 11.65 19.28
C LEU A 526 -30.86 12.15 20.74
N GLY A 527 -31.59 11.54 21.66
CA GLY A 527 -31.70 11.99 23.05
C GLY A 527 -32.57 13.23 23.26
N THR A 528 -33.13 13.82 22.20
CA THR A 528 -34.03 14.99 22.22
C THR A 528 -35.31 14.72 21.44
N ASP A 529 -36.38 15.42 21.78
CA ASP A 529 -37.65 15.37 21.03
C ASP A 529 -37.52 16.14 19.69
N VAL A 530 -38.10 15.60 18.63
CA VAL A 530 -38.09 16.17 17.27
C VAL A 530 -39.51 16.41 16.78
N GLY A 531 -39.73 17.54 16.10
CA GLY A 531 -41.02 17.87 15.50
C GLY A 531 -41.45 16.86 14.42
N VAL A 532 -42.77 16.64 14.29
CA VAL A 532 -43.34 15.64 13.36
C VAL A 532 -42.98 15.93 11.89
N GLU A 533 -42.85 17.21 11.53
CA GLU A 533 -42.49 17.71 10.19
C GLU A 533 -41.05 18.27 10.12
N GLU A 534 -40.32 18.21 11.23
CA GLU A 534 -38.97 18.78 11.30
C GLU A 534 -37.97 17.86 10.56
N PRO A 535 -37.11 18.42 9.67
CA PRO A 535 -36.10 17.63 8.99
C PRO A 535 -35.13 16.99 10.00
N LEU A 536 -35.04 15.66 10.00
CA LEU A 536 -34.26 14.89 10.97
C LEU A 536 -32.76 15.26 10.96
N MET A 537 -32.22 15.59 9.80
CA MET A 537 -30.82 16.06 9.66
C MET A 537 -30.61 17.44 10.31
N ALA A 538 -31.62 18.32 10.28
CA ALA A 538 -31.56 19.62 10.96
C ALA A 538 -31.72 19.48 12.47
N ALA A 539 -32.44 18.45 12.93
CA ALA A 539 -32.57 18.05 14.33
C ALA A 539 -31.32 17.32 14.89
N GLY A 540 -30.25 17.18 14.09
CA GLY A 540 -28.96 16.63 14.53
C GLY A 540 -28.75 15.15 14.23
N LEU A 541 -29.60 14.51 13.43
CA LEU A 541 -29.40 13.11 13.01
C LEU A 541 -28.28 13.03 11.98
N ASP A 542 -27.20 12.32 12.30
CA ASP A 542 -26.05 12.12 11.42
C ASP A 542 -26.17 10.79 10.62
N SER A 543 -25.18 10.50 9.78
CA SER A 543 -25.18 9.30 8.94
C SER A 543 -25.12 7.98 9.71
N LEU A 544 -24.65 7.99 10.96
CA LEU A 544 -24.59 6.81 11.83
C LEU A 544 -25.94 6.62 12.54
N GLY A 545 -26.52 7.70 13.08
CA GLY A 545 -27.87 7.71 13.65
C GLY A 545 -28.95 7.35 12.63
N ALA A 546 -28.78 7.72 11.36
CA ALA A 546 -29.69 7.31 10.28
C ALA A 546 -29.73 5.78 10.06
N VAL A 547 -28.58 5.10 10.21
CA VAL A 547 -28.49 3.64 10.12
C VAL A 547 -29.11 2.98 11.35
N GLU A 548 -28.90 3.56 12.54
CA GLU A 548 -29.46 3.04 13.79
C GLU A 548 -30.99 3.16 13.84
N VAL A 549 -31.55 4.33 13.46
CA VAL A 549 -33.01 4.52 13.30
C VAL A 549 -33.58 3.52 12.30
N ARG A 550 -32.90 3.29 11.17
CA ARG A 550 -33.31 2.28 10.18
C ARG A 550 -33.35 0.89 10.81
N THR A 551 -32.28 0.46 11.47
CA THR A 551 -32.20 -0.87 12.09
C THR A 551 -33.26 -1.07 13.17
N LEU A 552 -33.53 -0.05 14.00
CA LEU A 552 -34.58 -0.09 15.01
C LEU A 552 -35.97 -0.25 14.39
N LEU A 553 -36.30 0.55 13.37
CA LEU A 553 -37.60 0.48 12.70
C LEU A 553 -37.79 -0.84 11.92
N GLN A 554 -36.74 -1.36 11.29
CA GLN A 554 -36.79 -2.67 10.62
C GLN A 554 -37.07 -3.80 11.61
N ALA A 555 -36.41 -3.77 12.78
CA ALA A 555 -36.62 -4.76 13.84
C ALA A 555 -38.01 -4.65 14.47
N GLN A 556 -38.50 -3.42 14.68
CA GLN A 556 -39.78 -3.16 15.35
C GLN A 556 -40.99 -3.54 14.49
N PHE A 557 -40.94 -3.24 13.19
CA PHE A 557 -42.08 -3.45 12.28
C PHE A 557 -41.93 -4.65 11.35
N SER A 558 -40.80 -5.38 11.43
CA SER A 558 -40.49 -6.52 10.55
C SER A 558 -40.60 -6.19 9.05
N VAL A 559 -40.09 -5.03 8.64
CA VAL A 559 -40.10 -4.54 7.24
C VAL A 559 -38.68 -4.31 6.72
N GLU A 560 -38.48 -4.44 5.40
CA GLU A 560 -37.24 -4.02 4.76
C GLU A 560 -37.30 -2.52 4.40
N LEU A 561 -36.38 -1.73 4.94
CA LEU A 561 -36.29 -0.28 4.69
C LEU A 561 -35.05 0.04 3.86
N PRO A 562 -35.15 0.95 2.87
CA PRO A 562 -34.03 1.31 2.00
C PRO A 562 -32.88 1.97 2.78
N SER A 563 -31.65 1.80 2.28
CA SER A 563 -30.46 2.38 2.91
C SER A 563 -30.41 3.91 2.89
N THR A 564 -31.25 4.54 2.07
CA THR A 564 -31.43 5.98 1.90
C THR A 564 -32.65 6.53 2.66
N LEU A 565 -33.28 5.76 3.56
CA LEU A 565 -34.54 6.10 4.25
C LEU A 565 -34.64 7.56 4.72
N VAL A 566 -33.65 8.05 5.47
CA VAL A 566 -33.65 9.41 6.05
C VAL A 566 -33.46 10.50 4.98
N PHE A 567 -32.88 10.19 3.82
CA PHE A 567 -32.73 11.12 2.71
C PHE A 567 -34.00 11.20 1.86
N ASP A 568 -34.64 10.06 1.61
CA ASP A 568 -35.86 9.98 0.80
C ASP A 568 -37.10 10.45 1.60
N TYR A 569 -37.08 10.27 2.93
CA TYR A 569 -38.16 10.59 3.86
C TYR A 569 -37.62 11.40 5.05
N PRO A 570 -37.41 12.72 4.89
CA PRO A 570 -36.60 13.51 5.82
C PRO A 570 -37.29 13.91 7.13
N SER A 571 -38.55 13.51 7.36
CA SER A 571 -39.31 13.81 8.58
C SER A 571 -39.94 12.57 9.20
N VAL A 572 -40.29 12.64 10.48
CA VAL A 572 -41.03 11.59 11.19
C VAL A 572 -42.32 11.25 10.44
N LEU A 573 -43.07 12.27 10.00
CA LEU A 573 -44.32 12.06 9.26
C LEU A 573 -44.09 11.29 7.95
N ALA A 574 -43.05 11.64 7.19
CA ALA A 574 -42.73 11.00 5.92
C ALA A 574 -42.38 9.52 6.10
N ILE A 575 -41.61 9.19 7.16
CA ILE A 575 -41.27 7.80 7.51
C ILE A 575 -42.52 7.03 7.97
N SER A 576 -43.38 7.63 8.79
CA SER A 576 -44.63 7.01 9.26
C SER A 576 -45.63 6.75 8.11
N GLN A 577 -45.71 7.64 7.12
CA GLN A 577 -46.52 7.44 5.92
C GLN A 577 -45.99 6.30 5.04
N LEU A 578 -44.67 6.19 4.90
CA LEU A 578 -44.02 5.09 4.21
C LEU A 578 -44.32 3.76 4.92
N LEU A 579 -44.17 3.68 6.25
CA LEU A 579 -44.51 2.50 7.04
C LEU A 579 -45.99 2.13 6.92
N LEU A 580 -46.89 3.11 6.95
CA LEU A 580 -48.32 2.90 6.75
C LEU A 580 -48.62 2.33 5.35
N SER A 581 -47.88 2.77 4.33
CA SER A 581 -48.02 2.25 2.95
C SER A 581 -47.50 0.82 2.78
N MET A 582 -46.50 0.41 3.56
CA MET A 582 -45.93 -0.94 3.54
C MET A 582 -46.70 -1.94 4.40
N LEU A 583 -47.33 -1.48 5.48
CA LEU A 583 -48.08 -2.32 6.42
C LEU A 583 -49.58 -2.37 6.10
N GLY A 584 -50.13 -1.41 5.36
CA GLY A 584 -51.53 -1.37 4.95
C GLY A 584 -51.86 -2.33 3.79
N PRO A 585 -53.14 -2.70 3.59
CA PRO A 585 -53.57 -3.51 2.45
C PRO A 585 -53.31 -2.76 1.13
N SER A 586 -52.60 -3.43 0.22
CA SER A 586 -52.12 -2.89 -1.05
C SER A 586 -53.28 -2.45 -1.96
N VAL A 587 -53.51 -1.13 -2.06
CA VAL A 587 -54.36 -0.55 -3.11
C VAL A 587 -53.44 -0.16 -4.26
N HIS A 588 -53.38 -1.01 -5.30
CA HIS A 588 -52.74 -0.66 -6.56
C HIS A 588 -53.49 0.51 -7.21
N THR A 589 -52.91 1.70 -7.12
CA THR A 589 -53.36 2.86 -7.88
C THR A 589 -52.36 3.09 -9.01
N GLN A 590 -52.75 2.69 -10.22
CA GLN A 590 -52.03 3.03 -11.44
C GLN A 590 -51.94 4.55 -11.55
N THR A 591 -50.72 5.08 -11.49
CA THR A 591 -50.48 6.49 -11.78
C THR A 591 -49.68 6.57 -13.08
N GLN A 592 -50.32 7.15 -14.10
CA GLN A 592 -49.75 7.35 -15.43
C GLN A 592 -48.53 8.28 -15.34
N ALA A 593 -47.36 7.77 -15.76
CA ALA A 593 -46.20 8.60 -16.06
C ALA A 593 -46.33 9.11 -17.50
N GLY A 594 -46.49 10.42 -17.65
CA GLY A 594 -46.50 11.11 -18.94
C GLY A 594 -45.12 11.01 -19.62
N SER A 595 -45.03 10.18 -20.66
CA SER A 595 -43.91 10.19 -21.59
C SER A 595 -44.05 11.38 -22.54
N LYS A 596 -43.22 12.41 -22.38
CA LYS A 596 -42.95 13.37 -23.46
C LYS A 596 -41.93 12.72 -24.41
N SER A 597 -42.44 12.19 -25.51
CA SER A 597 -41.63 11.82 -26.68
C SER A 597 -40.98 13.08 -27.27
N LEU A 598 -39.65 13.11 -27.32
CA LEU A 598 -38.90 14.09 -28.12
C LEU A 598 -38.86 13.58 -29.57
N SER A 599 -39.66 14.20 -30.45
CA SER A 599 -39.52 14.03 -31.89
C SER A 599 -38.32 14.85 -32.38
N LEU A 600 -37.31 14.20 -32.96
CA LEU A 600 -36.30 14.90 -33.77
C LEU A 600 -37.00 15.49 -35.01
N ALA A 601 -37.22 16.81 -34.99
CA ALA A 601 -37.57 17.54 -36.20
C ALA A 601 -36.28 17.74 -37.02
N ALA A 602 -36.28 17.22 -38.25
CA ALA A 602 -35.28 17.59 -39.24
C ALA A 602 -35.45 19.08 -39.58
N SER A 603 -34.45 19.90 -39.27
CA SER A 603 -34.41 21.31 -39.66
C SER A 603 -33.95 21.49 -41.12
N ASP A 604 -34.58 22.42 -41.83
CA ASP A 604 -34.29 22.82 -43.20
C ASP A 604 -32.81 23.22 -43.43
N PRO A 605 -32.19 22.88 -44.57
CA PRO A 605 -30.75 23.01 -44.81
C PRO A 605 -30.33 24.40 -45.34
N THR A 606 -30.81 25.50 -44.73
CA THR A 606 -30.56 26.86 -45.25
C THR A 606 -29.94 27.85 -44.28
N SER A 607 -29.53 27.44 -43.07
CA SER A 607 -28.67 28.26 -42.21
C SER A 607 -27.26 27.68 -42.14
N THR A 608 -26.26 28.44 -42.56
CA THR A 608 -24.85 28.07 -42.42
C THR A 608 -24.45 28.32 -40.98
N VAL A 609 -24.61 27.32 -40.10
CA VAL A 609 -24.09 27.39 -38.73
C VAL A 609 -22.58 27.15 -38.78
N VAL A 610 -21.79 28.16 -38.42
CA VAL A 610 -20.34 28.02 -38.27
C VAL A 610 -20.07 27.45 -36.89
N HIS A 611 -19.66 26.17 -36.83
CA HIS A 611 -19.20 25.54 -35.59
C HIS A 611 -17.71 25.84 -35.38
N GLY A 612 -17.36 26.39 -34.22
CA GLY A 612 -15.97 26.63 -33.81
C GLY A 612 -15.48 25.55 -32.84
N VAL A 613 -14.26 25.05 -33.05
CA VAL A 613 -13.58 24.19 -32.07
C VAL A 613 -12.81 25.07 -31.10
N LEU A 614 -13.18 25.04 -29.82
CA LEU A 614 -12.61 25.94 -28.80
C LEU A 614 -11.45 25.32 -28.02
N ALA A 615 -11.43 23.99 -27.88
CA ALA A 615 -10.37 23.25 -27.20
C ALA A 615 -10.29 21.82 -27.75
N VAL A 616 -9.08 21.26 -27.79
CA VAL A 616 -8.81 19.87 -28.16
C VAL A 616 -7.75 19.34 -27.21
N ALA A 617 -8.00 18.18 -26.60
CA ALA A 617 -6.99 17.40 -25.90
C ALA A 617 -7.16 15.92 -26.28
N GLY A 618 -6.08 15.16 -26.15
CA GLY A 618 -6.11 13.73 -26.44
C GLY A 618 -4.73 13.12 -26.30
N GLU A 619 -4.70 11.84 -25.94
CA GLU A 619 -3.47 11.08 -25.83
C GLU A 619 -3.25 10.23 -27.08
N LEU A 620 -2.06 10.34 -27.65
CA LEU A 620 -1.63 9.54 -28.79
C LEU A 620 -0.61 8.48 -28.33
N PRO A 621 -0.55 7.33 -29.01
CA PRO A 621 0.54 6.39 -28.84
C PRO A 621 1.86 7.06 -29.22
N CYS A 622 2.60 7.58 -28.22
CA CYS A 622 3.82 8.39 -28.30
C CYS A 622 3.64 9.91 -28.55
N ARG A 623 4.68 10.69 -28.24
CA ARG A 623 4.76 12.17 -28.36
C ARG A 623 4.83 12.64 -29.82
N ALA A 624 4.01 12.10 -30.70
CA ALA A 624 3.90 12.59 -32.06
C ALA A 624 3.31 14.01 -32.01
N SER A 625 4.02 14.99 -32.57
CA SER A 625 3.42 16.31 -32.81
C SER A 625 2.44 16.18 -33.98
N ILE A 626 1.31 16.88 -33.91
CA ILE A 626 0.31 16.91 -35.01
C ILE A 626 0.93 17.43 -36.32
N GLU A 627 2.08 18.11 -36.25
CA GLU A 627 2.77 18.74 -37.37
C GLU A 627 3.72 17.78 -38.14
N GLU A 628 4.17 16.69 -37.53
CA GLU A 628 5.07 15.71 -38.16
C GLU A 628 4.36 14.39 -38.47
N LYS A 629 4.40 13.96 -39.74
CA LYS A 629 3.90 12.65 -40.16
C LYS A 629 4.85 11.53 -39.72
N GLU A 630 4.83 11.17 -38.44
CA GLU A 630 5.61 10.06 -37.90
C GLU A 630 4.82 8.73 -37.91
N ASP A 631 5.50 7.62 -38.25
CA ASP A 631 4.99 6.25 -38.11
C ASP A 631 5.01 5.86 -36.62
N ILE A 632 3.84 5.85 -35.98
CA ILE A 632 3.68 5.52 -34.55
C ILE A 632 3.55 4.01 -34.29
N VAL A 633 3.67 3.17 -35.32
CA VAL A 633 3.57 1.71 -35.21
C VAL A 633 4.92 1.13 -34.78
N GLY A 634 4.96 0.65 -33.53
CA GLY A 634 6.15 0.06 -32.90
C GLY A 634 5.99 -1.41 -32.56
N VAL A 635 7.08 -2.05 -32.13
CA VAL A 635 7.05 -3.42 -31.60
C VAL A 635 6.39 -3.43 -30.22
N VAL A 636 5.62 -4.49 -29.92
CA VAL A 636 4.99 -4.70 -28.62
C VAL A 636 5.94 -4.50 -27.43
N PRO A 637 5.63 -3.59 -26.48
CA PRO A 637 6.41 -3.44 -25.26
C PRO A 637 6.31 -4.66 -24.35
N PHE A 638 7.43 -5.09 -23.77
CA PHE A 638 7.50 -6.31 -22.93
C PHE A 638 6.60 -6.28 -21.67
N GLY A 639 6.26 -5.09 -21.18
CA GLY A 639 5.32 -4.90 -20.08
C GLY A 639 3.85 -5.17 -20.44
N ARG A 640 3.50 -5.21 -21.73
CA ARG A 640 2.11 -5.33 -22.20
C ARG A 640 1.61 -6.75 -22.21
N PHE A 641 2.32 -7.65 -22.89
CA PHE A 641 1.89 -9.02 -23.09
C PHE A 641 2.97 -10.01 -22.66
N ALA A 642 2.54 -11.14 -22.09
CA ALA A 642 3.42 -12.26 -21.81
C ALA A 642 3.65 -13.05 -23.12
N LEU A 643 4.75 -12.76 -23.81
CA LEU A 643 5.14 -13.45 -25.06
C LEU A 643 5.29 -14.97 -24.88
N ASP A 644 5.58 -15.43 -23.65
CA ASP A 644 5.76 -16.85 -23.32
C ASP A 644 4.45 -17.60 -22.95
N SER A 645 3.27 -16.98 -23.08
CA SER A 645 2.02 -17.59 -22.58
C SER A 645 1.57 -18.78 -23.44
N SER A 646 1.28 -19.92 -22.78
CA SER A 646 0.92 -21.20 -23.41
C SER A 646 -0.41 -21.22 -24.18
N LYS A 647 -1.09 -20.06 -24.30
CA LYS A 647 -2.37 -19.89 -24.99
C LYS A 647 -2.21 -19.37 -26.43
N LEU A 648 -1.00 -19.20 -26.94
CA LEU A 648 -0.72 -19.12 -28.38
C LEU A 648 -0.93 -20.52 -29.03
N GLN A 649 -2.11 -21.10 -28.83
CA GLN A 649 -2.51 -22.39 -29.40
C GLN A 649 -2.90 -22.17 -30.87
N GLY A 650 -1.86 -22.07 -31.68
CA GLY A 650 -1.86 -21.93 -33.13
C GLY A 650 -0.42 -21.67 -33.53
N ASN A 651 0.07 -22.24 -34.63
CA ASN A 651 1.44 -22.03 -35.12
C ASN A 651 1.71 -20.58 -35.60
N GLU A 652 0.87 -19.62 -35.21
CA GLU A 652 0.86 -18.25 -35.70
C GLU A 652 1.14 -17.27 -34.55
N LEU A 653 2.16 -16.44 -34.74
CA LEU A 653 2.57 -15.40 -33.80
C LEU A 653 1.52 -14.28 -33.77
N PRO A 654 1.25 -13.64 -32.62
CA PRO A 654 0.39 -12.46 -32.58
C PRO A 654 1.03 -11.33 -33.39
N SER A 655 0.22 -10.41 -33.92
CA SER A 655 0.78 -9.19 -34.55
C SER A 655 1.71 -8.49 -33.55
N LEU A 656 2.99 -8.37 -33.92
CA LEU A 656 4.04 -7.81 -33.09
C LEU A 656 4.08 -6.29 -33.15
N PHE A 657 3.28 -5.69 -34.03
CA PHE A 657 3.29 -4.27 -34.33
C PHE A 657 1.96 -3.62 -33.95
N GLY A 658 2.03 -2.42 -33.36
CA GLY A 658 0.86 -1.62 -33.00
C GLY A 658 1.22 -0.25 -32.42
N GLY A 659 0.21 0.59 -32.23
CA GLY A 659 0.32 1.82 -31.44
C GLY A 659 0.04 1.52 -29.97
N TYR A 660 0.96 1.92 -29.07
CA TYR A 660 0.82 1.72 -27.62
C TYR A 660 0.77 3.05 -26.85
N LEU A 661 -0.34 3.29 -26.13
CA LEU A 661 -0.47 4.38 -25.14
C LEU A 661 0.47 4.16 -23.95
N GLY A 662 0.94 5.21 -23.26
CA GLY A 662 1.77 5.07 -22.06
C GLY A 662 0.94 4.64 -20.84
N CYS A 663 1.48 3.81 -19.94
CA CYS A 663 0.91 3.60 -18.59
C CYS A 663 -0.63 3.46 -18.43
N PRO A 664 -1.34 2.59 -19.21
CA PRO A 664 -2.81 2.46 -19.15
C PRO A 664 -3.36 1.92 -17.82
N ASP A 665 -2.46 1.41 -16.98
CA ASP A 665 -2.73 0.95 -15.64
C ASP A 665 -2.73 2.08 -14.59
N MET A 666 -2.15 3.24 -14.92
CA MET A 666 -2.13 4.42 -14.07
C MET A 666 -3.40 5.25 -14.27
N PHE A 667 -3.96 5.75 -13.18
CA PHE A 667 -5.12 6.65 -13.18
C PHE A 667 -5.26 7.30 -11.79
N ASP A 668 -5.42 8.62 -11.74
CA ASP A 668 -5.68 9.32 -10.47
C ASP A 668 -7.18 9.35 -10.15
N GLY A 669 -7.70 8.24 -9.62
CA GLY A 669 -9.10 8.17 -9.22
C GLY A 669 -9.49 9.20 -8.15
N SER A 670 -8.54 9.62 -7.31
CA SER A 670 -8.82 10.57 -6.22
C SER A 670 -9.16 11.96 -6.73
N ALA A 671 -8.54 12.39 -7.83
CA ALA A 671 -8.85 13.66 -8.50
C ALA A 671 -10.30 13.74 -9.00
N PHE A 672 -10.92 12.59 -9.29
CA PHE A 672 -12.29 12.48 -9.81
C PHE A 672 -13.30 11.96 -8.77
N GLY A 673 -12.90 11.82 -7.50
CA GLY A 673 -13.78 11.30 -6.44
C GLY A 673 -14.11 9.80 -6.57
N ILE A 674 -13.28 9.04 -7.32
CA ILE A 674 -13.46 7.61 -7.57
C ILE A 674 -12.67 6.81 -6.53
N SER A 675 -13.34 5.86 -5.87
CA SER A 675 -12.70 5.01 -4.86
C SER A 675 -11.64 4.07 -5.48
N PRO A 676 -10.59 3.66 -4.75
CA PRO A 676 -9.58 2.73 -5.26
C PRO A 676 -10.18 1.41 -5.78
N SER A 677 -11.21 0.90 -5.11
CA SER A 677 -11.90 -0.34 -5.50
C SER A 677 -12.68 -0.22 -6.80
N GLU A 678 -13.22 0.96 -7.08
CA GLU A 678 -13.89 1.26 -8.35
C GLU A 678 -12.85 1.51 -9.45
N ALA A 679 -11.82 2.32 -9.17
CA ALA A 679 -10.74 2.62 -10.11
C ALA A 679 -10.03 1.36 -10.60
N GLU A 680 -9.78 0.38 -9.72
CA GLU A 680 -9.14 -0.90 -10.09
C GLU A 680 -9.93 -1.65 -11.19
N LEU A 681 -11.27 -1.62 -11.11
CA LEU A 681 -12.15 -2.33 -12.04
C LEU A 681 -12.57 -1.48 -13.24
N MET A 682 -12.40 -0.17 -13.21
CA MET A 682 -12.82 0.73 -14.28
C MET A 682 -12.06 0.46 -15.58
N ASP A 683 -12.76 0.33 -16.71
CA ASP A 683 -12.11 0.16 -18.01
C ASP A 683 -11.13 1.31 -18.30
N PRO A 684 -9.89 1.05 -18.76
CA PRO A 684 -8.95 2.11 -19.16
C PRO A 684 -9.55 3.15 -20.12
N GLN A 685 -10.50 2.76 -20.97
CA GLN A 685 -11.21 3.69 -21.85
C GLN A 685 -11.93 4.80 -21.06
N HIS A 686 -12.56 4.46 -19.93
CA HIS A 686 -13.25 5.44 -19.09
C HIS A 686 -12.26 6.37 -18.38
N ARG A 687 -11.09 5.84 -18.01
CA ARG A 687 -10.02 6.59 -17.32
C ARG A 687 -9.42 7.65 -18.23
N TYR A 688 -9.02 7.27 -19.44
CA TYR A 688 -8.47 8.20 -20.44
C TYR A 688 -9.49 9.26 -20.86
N LEU A 689 -10.77 8.90 -20.98
CA LEU A 689 -11.82 9.86 -21.27
C LEU A 689 -11.92 10.92 -20.16
N LEU A 690 -11.90 10.52 -18.88
CA LEU A 690 -11.95 11.47 -17.77
C LEU A 690 -10.77 12.44 -17.78
N GLU A 691 -9.56 11.94 -17.98
CA GLU A 691 -8.34 12.76 -18.03
C GLU A 691 -8.35 13.71 -19.24
N SER A 692 -8.66 13.20 -20.45
CA SER A 692 -8.69 14.00 -21.68
C SER A 692 -9.81 15.06 -21.66
N CYS A 693 -10.98 14.73 -21.09
CA CYS A 693 -12.07 15.69 -20.92
C CYS A 693 -11.71 16.75 -19.88
N TYR A 694 -11.04 16.38 -18.78
CA TYR A 694 -10.56 17.36 -17.80
C TYR A 694 -9.60 18.37 -18.43
N GLU A 695 -8.64 17.91 -19.23
CA GLU A 695 -7.70 18.79 -19.94
C GLU A 695 -8.43 19.74 -20.90
N SER A 696 -9.34 19.20 -21.73
CA SER A 696 -10.12 19.99 -22.69
C SER A 696 -10.99 21.04 -21.99
N LEU A 697 -11.68 20.66 -20.92
CA LEU A 697 -12.54 21.55 -20.14
C LEU A 697 -11.70 22.59 -19.37
N SER A 698 -10.51 22.23 -18.90
CA SER A 698 -9.59 23.16 -18.25
C SER A 698 -9.08 24.23 -19.21
N LEU A 699 -8.73 23.84 -20.45
CA LEU A 699 -8.39 24.79 -21.52
C LEU A 699 -9.58 25.70 -21.84
N LEU A 700 -10.77 25.13 -21.99
CA LEU A 700 -11.99 25.90 -22.28
C LEU A 700 -12.30 26.93 -21.17
N ARG A 701 -12.09 26.58 -19.89
CA ARG A 701 -12.24 27.50 -18.75
C ARG A 701 -11.35 28.73 -18.86
N THR A 702 -10.12 28.58 -19.37
CA THR A 702 -9.20 29.73 -19.57
C THR A 702 -9.69 30.70 -20.65
N VAL A 703 -10.52 30.23 -21.59
CA VAL A 703 -11.00 31.00 -22.73
C VAL A 703 -12.38 31.63 -22.46
N VAL A 704 -13.30 30.92 -21.82
CA VAL A 704 -14.72 31.32 -21.68
C VAL A 704 -15.06 31.94 -20.32
N GLY A 705 -14.27 31.67 -19.27
CA GLY A 705 -14.31 32.38 -17.99
C GLY A 705 -15.57 32.26 -17.12
N HIS A 706 -16.64 31.59 -17.57
CA HIS A 706 -17.91 31.43 -16.83
C HIS A 706 -18.28 29.95 -16.63
N ASP A 707 -18.37 29.51 -15.37
CA ASP A 707 -18.69 28.12 -15.00
C ASP A 707 -20.13 27.69 -15.39
N GLN A 708 -21.08 28.62 -15.46
CA GLN A 708 -22.48 28.32 -15.85
C GLN A 708 -22.62 27.87 -17.32
N ALA A 709 -21.83 28.45 -18.23
CA ALA A 709 -21.88 28.07 -19.63
C ALA A 709 -21.34 26.65 -19.87
N MET A 710 -20.50 26.17 -18.96
CA MET A 710 -19.87 24.85 -19.02
C MET A 710 -20.80 23.74 -18.53
N SER A 711 -21.70 24.02 -17.57
CA SER A 711 -22.66 23.03 -17.12
C SER A 711 -23.66 22.64 -18.20
N GLU A 712 -24.02 23.54 -19.13
CA GLU A 712 -25.03 23.27 -20.17
C GLU A 712 -24.48 22.55 -21.42
N LEU A 713 -23.27 21.98 -21.35
CA LEU A 713 -22.68 21.22 -22.47
C LEU A 713 -23.29 19.83 -22.59
N ALA A 714 -23.63 19.42 -23.81
CA ALA A 714 -23.93 18.03 -24.13
C ALA A 714 -22.64 17.19 -24.18
N CYS A 715 -22.66 15.96 -23.70
CA CYS A 715 -21.53 15.02 -23.74
C CYS A 715 -21.80 13.90 -24.75
N LEU A 716 -21.04 13.87 -25.85
CA LEU A 716 -21.15 12.85 -26.89
C LEU A 716 -19.84 12.06 -26.97
N VAL A 717 -19.90 10.75 -26.72
CA VAL A 717 -18.73 9.89 -26.68
C VAL A 717 -18.84 8.80 -27.74
N GLY A 718 -17.93 8.80 -28.71
CA GLY A 718 -17.73 7.69 -29.63
C GLY A 718 -16.90 6.58 -28.96
N VAL A 719 -17.49 5.42 -28.72
CA VAL A 719 -16.82 4.30 -28.01
C VAL A 719 -17.33 2.96 -28.52
N ALA A 720 -16.46 1.95 -28.57
CA ALA A 720 -16.81 0.58 -28.90
C ALA A 720 -16.37 -0.41 -27.81
N PRO A 721 -16.90 -1.64 -27.78
CA PRO A 721 -16.53 -2.64 -26.77
C PRO A 721 -15.02 -2.92 -26.74
N GLY A 722 -14.43 -2.87 -25.55
CA GLY A 722 -13.07 -3.30 -25.27
C GLY A 722 -13.00 -4.77 -24.79
N ASP A 723 -11.79 -5.23 -24.46
CA ASP A 723 -11.51 -6.59 -23.97
C ASP A 723 -11.09 -6.63 -22.48
N PHE A 724 -11.20 -5.51 -21.76
CA PHE A 724 -10.81 -5.39 -20.36
C PHE A 724 -11.66 -6.28 -19.43
N SER A 725 -12.95 -6.46 -19.72
CA SER A 725 -13.84 -7.37 -18.97
C SER A 725 -13.30 -8.81 -18.91
N SER A 726 -12.69 -9.29 -20.00
CA SER A 726 -12.06 -10.61 -20.07
C SER A 726 -10.82 -10.70 -19.18
N LEU A 727 -10.07 -9.60 -19.05
CA LEU A 727 -8.92 -9.52 -18.16
C LEU A 727 -9.35 -9.57 -16.69
N CYS A 728 -10.40 -8.83 -16.30
CA CYS A 728 -10.98 -8.88 -14.96
C CYS A 728 -11.48 -10.29 -14.62
N ALA A 729 -12.18 -10.95 -15.55
CA ALA A 729 -12.64 -12.33 -15.40
C ALA A 729 -11.49 -13.32 -15.18
N LYS A 730 -10.43 -13.22 -15.98
CA LYS A 730 -9.24 -14.07 -15.88
C LYS A 730 -8.56 -13.99 -14.51
N HIS A 731 -8.60 -12.84 -13.86
CA HIS A 731 -7.97 -12.61 -12.56
C HIS A 731 -8.93 -12.70 -11.36
N GLY A 732 -10.14 -13.25 -11.58
CA GLY A 732 -11.12 -13.49 -10.51
C GLY A 732 -11.74 -12.22 -9.92
N ARG A 733 -11.66 -11.09 -10.63
CA ARG A 733 -12.18 -9.78 -10.20
C ARG A 733 -13.59 -9.55 -10.73
N THR A 734 -14.51 -10.47 -10.44
CA THR A 734 -15.89 -10.45 -10.96
C THR A 734 -16.96 -10.34 -9.88
N LYS A 735 -16.58 -10.28 -8.60
CA LYS A 735 -17.49 -10.24 -7.44
C LYS A 735 -17.36 -8.91 -6.70
N ASN A 736 -17.84 -7.82 -7.29
CA ASN A 736 -17.85 -6.48 -6.69
C ASN A 736 -19.05 -5.67 -7.23
N ALA A 737 -19.58 -4.73 -6.46
CA ALA A 737 -20.67 -3.83 -6.84
C ALA A 737 -20.35 -2.98 -8.09
N PHE A 738 -19.07 -2.64 -8.30
CA PHE A 738 -18.62 -1.82 -9.44
C PHE A 738 -18.50 -2.58 -10.77
N VAL A 739 -18.72 -3.90 -10.79
CA VAL A 739 -18.58 -4.70 -12.03
C VAL A 739 -19.59 -4.25 -13.09
N ALA A 740 -20.82 -3.91 -12.71
CA ALA A 740 -21.84 -3.49 -13.67
C ALA A 740 -21.50 -2.15 -14.36
N SER A 741 -20.85 -1.22 -13.66
CA SER A 741 -20.47 0.10 -14.18
C SER A 741 -19.05 0.17 -14.75
N SER A 742 -18.29 -0.92 -14.65
CA SER A 742 -16.87 -0.96 -15.00
C SER A 742 -16.58 -0.82 -16.50
N THR A 743 -17.32 -1.54 -17.35
CA THR A 743 -17.09 -1.65 -18.80
C THR A 743 -18.33 -1.31 -19.64
N ALA A 744 -19.41 -0.86 -19.02
CA ALA A 744 -20.65 -0.54 -19.71
C ALA A 744 -20.47 0.73 -20.55
N LEU A 745 -20.70 0.65 -21.87
CA LEU A 745 -20.50 1.77 -22.80
C LEU A 745 -21.34 2.99 -22.42
N SER A 746 -22.61 2.80 -22.03
CA SER A 746 -23.51 3.87 -21.62
C SER A 746 -23.03 4.65 -20.39
N VAL A 747 -22.16 4.04 -19.58
CA VAL A 747 -21.58 4.69 -18.40
C VAL A 747 -20.48 5.68 -18.77
N THR A 748 -19.89 5.59 -19.97
CA THR A 748 -18.82 6.52 -20.41
C THR A 748 -19.30 7.98 -20.43
N SER A 749 -20.32 8.29 -21.21
CA SER A 749 -20.88 9.65 -21.32
C SER A 749 -21.50 10.10 -20.00
N GLY A 750 -22.24 9.22 -19.31
CA GLY A 750 -22.84 9.53 -18.02
C GLY A 750 -21.82 9.86 -16.93
N ARG A 751 -20.68 9.16 -16.90
CA ARG A 751 -19.60 9.38 -15.92
C ARG A 751 -18.89 10.71 -16.16
N ILE A 752 -18.67 11.09 -17.42
CA ILE A 752 -18.11 12.40 -17.77
C ILE A 752 -19.08 13.51 -17.33
N SER A 753 -20.36 13.39 -17.70
CA SER A 753 -21.38 14.35 -17.28
C SER A 753 -21.48 14.49 -15.76
N TYR A 754 -21.47 13.38 -15.03
CA TYR A 754 -21.49 13.39 -13.56
C TYR A 754 -20.24 14.05 -12.96
N SER A 755 -19.05 13.66 -13.43
CA SER A 755 -17.77 14.11 -12.85
C SER A 755 -17.51 15.60 -13.07
N PHE A 756 -18.02 16.17 -14.17
CA PHE A 756 -17.83 17.58 -14.51
C PHE A 756 -19.09 18.44 -14.32
N GLY A 757 -20.19 17.87 -13.82
CA GLY A 757 -21.45 18.59 -13.59
C GLY A 757 -22.13 19.07 -14.88
N LEU A 758 -22.04 18.30 -15.97
CA LEU A 758 -22.69 18.61 -17.23
C LEU A 758 -24.17 18.18 -17.19
N THR A 759 -25.08 19.11 -17.45
CA THR A 759 -26.53 18.94 -17.44
C THR A 759 -27.13 18.76 -18.83
N GLY A 760 -26.34 18.95 -19.89
CA GLY A 760 -26.73 18.66 -21.27
C GLY A 760 -26.85 17.15 -21.56
N ALA A 761 -27.33 16.80 -22.76
CA ALA A 761 -27.55 15.41 -23.16
C ALA A 761 -26.26 14.57 -23.11
N ALA A 762 -26.31 13.38 -22.52
CA ALA A 762 -25.17 12.45 -22.43
C ALA A 762 -25.40 11.22 -23.33
N LEU A 763 -24.65 11.09 -24.42
CA LEU A 763 -24.82 10.06 -25.44
C LEU A 763 -23.52 9.28 -25.67
N SER A 764 -23.63 7.96 -25.61
CA SER A 764 -22.56 7.04 -26.03
C SER A 764 -22.93 6.45 -27.39
N ILE A 765 -22.07 6.60 -28.39
CA ILE A 765 -22.31 6.23 -29.79
C ILE A 765 -21.30 5.16 -30.20
N ASP A 766 -21.82 4.03 -30.69
CA ASP A 766 -21.03 2.93 -31.25
C ASP A 766 -21.43 2.69 -32.70
N THR A 767 -20.54 3.04 -33.62
CA THR A 767 -20.60 2.69 -35.04
C THR A 767 -19.27 2.04 -35.47
N ALA A 768 -18.63 1.28 -34.56
CA ALA A 768 -17.30 0.71 -34.71
C ALA A 768 -16.24 1.79 -35.03
N CYS A 769 -15.46 1.62 -36.11
CA CYS A 769 -14.31 2.50 -36.42
C CYS A 769 -14.71 3.96 -36.72
N SER A 770 -15.97 4.25 -37.01
CA SER A 770 -16.45 5.61 -37.30
C SER A 770 -17.07 6.32 -36.09
N SER A 771 -17.08 5.69 -34.90
CA SER A 771 -17.84 6.16 -33.73
C SER A 771 -17.54 7.61 -33.33
N SER A 772 -16.26 8.01 -33.32
CA SER A 772 -15.86 9.38 -32.98
C SER A 772 -16.32 10.40 -34.01
N LEU A 773 -16.27 10.06 -35.30
CA LEU A 773 -16.73 10.91 -36.39
C LEU A 773 -18.26 11.05 -36.38
N VAL A 774 -18.97 9.97 -36.08
CA VAL A 774 -20.44 10.00 -35.93
C VAL A 774 -20.83 10.82 -34.71
N ALA A 775 -20.12 10.71 -33.58
CA ALA A 775 -20.36 11.56 -32.42
C ALA A 775 -20.17 13.05 -32.74
N ALA A 776 -19.12 13.41 -33.50
CA ALA A 776 -18.92 14.77 -33.99
C ALA A 776 -20.04 15.21 -34.95
N HIS A 777 -20.48 14.32 -35.84
CA HIS A 777 -21.57 14.61 -36.76
C HIS A 777 -22.91 14.86 -36.03
N VAL A 778 -23.23 14.07 -35.01
CA VAL A 778 -24.43 14.25 -34.19
C VAL A 778 -24.37 15.55 -33.39
N ALA A 779 -23.18 15.91 -32.88
CA ALA A 779 -22.97 17.20 -32.22
C ALA A 779 -23.19 18.40 -33.17
N VAL A 780 -22.86 18.26 -34.45
CA VAL A 780 -23.08 19.34 -35.43
C VAL A 780 -24.54 19.41 -35.88
N THR A 781 -25.21 18.27 -36.02
CA THR A 781 -26.53 18.18 -36.67
C THR A 781 -27.72 18.10 -35.71
N GLY A 782 -27.50 17.77 -34.43
CA GLY A 782 -28.58 17.29 -33.55
C GLY A 782 -28.58 17.80 -32.11
N ILE A 783 -27.84 18.86 -31.77
CA ILE A 783 -27.92 19.44 -30.42
C ILE A 783 -29.27 20.17 -30.27
N PRO A 784 -30.09 19.85 -29.23
CA PRO A 784 -31.30 20.61 -28.92
C PRO A 784 -31.00 22.09 -28.68
N SER A 785 -31.95 22.99 -28.93
CA SER A 785 -31.82 24.45 -28.76
C SER A 785 -31.42 24.93 -27.36
N ASP A 786 -31.38 24.01 -26.39
CA ASP A 786 -31.26 24.28 -24.95
C ASP A 786 -29.84 23.98 -24.41
N CYS A 787 -28.85 23.72 -25.29
CA CYS A 787 -27.45 23.53 -24.90
C CYS A 787 -26.54 24.57 -25.58
N LEU A 788 -25.60 25.14 -24.82
CA LEU A 788 -24.67 26.16 -25.31
C LEU A 788 -23.54 25.60 -26.19
N GLY A 789 -23.33 24.27 -26.16
CA GLY A 789 -22.30 23.58 -26.93
C GLY A 789 -22.26 22.09 -26.63
N SER A 790 -21.26 21.41 -27.19
CA SER A 790 -21.03 19.98 -26.92
C SER A 790 -19.55 19.68 -26.65
N LEU A 791 -19.34 18.73 -25.76
CA LEU A 791 -18.11 18.00 -25.55
C LEU A 791 -18.18 16.71 -26.36
N VAL A 792 -17.36 16.61 -27.40
CA VAL A 792 -17.26 15.41 -28.25
C VAL A 792 -15.96 14.70 -27.93
N ALA A 793 -16.03 13.42 -27.61
CA ALA A 793 -14.88 12.58 -27.32
C ALA A 793 -14.92 11.26 -28.11
N GLY A 794 -13.76 10.63 -28.29
CA GLY A 794 -13.64 9.33 -28.92
C GLY A 794 -12.55 8.51 -28.24
N VAL A 795 -12.81 7.23 -27.95
CA VAL A 795 -11.82 6.35 -27.32
C VAL A 795 -11.92 4.93 -27.84
N GLN A 796 -10.78 4.28 -28.00
CA GLN A 796 -10.68 2.84 -28.19
C GLN A 796 -9.38 2.34 -27.55
N VAL A 797 -9.48 1.38 -26.63
CA VAL A 797 -8.31 0.76 -25.98
C VAL A 797 -8.47 -0.75 -25.94
N PHE A 798 -7.43 -1.47 -26.36
CA PHE A 798 -7.31 -2.92 -26.22
C PHE A 798 -6.29 -3.26 -25.13
N SER A 799 -6.73 -4.00 -24.12
CA SER A 799 -5.95 -4.41 -22.95
C SER A 799 -5.32 -5.79 -23.11
N THR A 800 -5.75 -6.60 -24.08
CA THR A 800 -5.22 -7.94 -24.33
C THR A 800 -4.92 -8.17 -25.82
N THR A 801 -4.29 -9.30 -26.14
CA THR A 801 -4.02 -9.70 -27.54
C THR A 801 -5.23 -10.26 -28.27
N ALA A 802 -6.37 -10.47 -27.59
CA ALA A 802 -7.53 -11.17 -28.15
C ALA A 802 -8.13 -10.41 -29.34
N SER A 803 -8.30 -9.08 -29.20
CA SER A 803 -8.84 -8.24 -30.27
C SER A 803 -7.90 -8.19 -31.47
N THR A 804 -6.59 -8.06 -31.26
CA THR A 804 -5.60 -8.07 -32.35
C THR A 804 -5.59 -9.40 -33.12
N LEU A 805 -5.70 -10.53 -32.41
CA LEU A 805 -5.80 -11.85 -33.04
C LEU A 805 -7.09 -12.00 -33.85
N MET A 806 -8.22 -11.51 -33.33
CA MET A 806 -9.50 -11.53 -34.05
C MET A 806 -9.41 -10.78 -35.38
N VAL A 807 -8.81 -9.59 -35.38
CA VAL A 807 -8.61 -8.76 -36.59
C VAL A 807 -7.60 -9.42 -37.56
N THR A 808 -6.62 -10.14 -37.02
CA THR A 808 -5.67 -10.94 -37.82
C THR A 808 -6.39 -12.10 -38.53
N TYR A 809 -7.21 -12.87 -37.81
CA TYR A 809 -7.99 -13.98 -38.39
C TYR A 809 -9.02 -13.50 -39.40
N ALA A 810 -9.54 -12.29 -39.24
CA ALA A 810 -10.44 -11.67 -40.21
C ALA A 810 -9.71 -11.16 -41.47
N GLY A 811 -8.38 -11.24 -41.55
CA GLY A 811 -7.59 -10.77 -42.69
C GLY A 811 -7.57 -9.24 -42.83
N MET A 812 -7.80 -8.51 -41.73
CA MET A 812 -7.95 -7.05 -41.74
C MET A 812 -6.62 -6.30 -41.49
N LEU A 813 -5.53 -7.02 -41.21
CA LEU A 813 -4.19 -6.43 -41.09
C LEU A 813 -3.44 -6.43 -42.43
N SER A 814 -2.56 -5.45 -42.61
CA SER A 814 -1.65 -5.44 -43.76
C SER A 814 -0.71 -6.65 -43.72
N PRO A 815 -0.20 -7.13 -44.87
CA PRO A 815 0.78 -8.23 -44.91
C PRO A 815 2.06 -7.95 -44.11
N SER A 816 2.41 -6.67 -43.93
CA SER A 816 3.55 -6.21 -43.14
C SER A 816 3.27 -6.06 -41.65
N GLY A 817 2.00 -6.17 -41.22
CA GLY A 817 1.57 -5.90 -39.84
C GLY A 817 1.68 -4.41 -39.42
N LYS A 818 2.03 -3.54 -40.37
CA LYS A 818 2.14 -2.08 -40.23
C LYS A 818 0.98 -1.36 -40.87
#